data_AF-A0A7C3V4G8-F1
#
_entry.id   AF-A0A7C3V4G8-F1
#
_cell.length_a   1.000
_cell.length_b   1.000
_cell.length_c   1.000
_cell.angle_alpha   90.00
_cell.angle_beta   90.00
_cell.angle_gamma   90.00
#
_symmetry.space_group_name_H-M   'P 1'
#
loop_
_entity.id
_entity.type
_entity.pdbx_description
1 polymer ?
#
loop_
_entity_poly.entity_id
_entity_poly.type
_entity_poly.pdbx_seq_one_letter_code
_entity_poly.pdbx_strand_id
1 'polypeptide(L)'
;MRKLLIIFFIAAAVCAVAGASPAYDEIKTQAEKAYAEGSYRIAHDLYLKAESLADSPLQARWVRFRLADTLWRAGTATRTSDDTNFETARKQLEILIRDIVLDEDKDIVWAEVCESLGDFWWLRPQSRNLSQGWQYYQKALDWWAGSTDIEMARSRYLNIVRKSAQVESRVDFDYYSYYYYQMGAVPLEVFENALKIARTADDRAHFRYVIAVCLRSRAGDPASRKRAADELAEIVKEGKGTQWYDDALFALASMIENEGIPEINDDGTWKQEQDLKKALEFFERIAKEFKKGETRYYDQAQAAIKRITGSDLNISAPGIFLPDSEIQISLSSRNIKKVNFTLYRIDLVRDANFVSDTGRSTYDFLARISISKAEKVKSWSKETGDTGDYKPRSELVRIEGKLQPGAYLLEASSGELSRRELVLVSDAVLVTKTSGTRVLAYFCSAYDGAPINDGTMKLWMNEYNGAGWVWNEYNGETDENGMYIFKLKDNPSRSQFFISARSGDRQAFLAGYGGYYRSQPFQWRFYAYTDRPAYRPGETIQWKCIVRKYDGADYFVPGDENISYEIYDPRGSKIKDGTMKLNTFGSDWGSITLDSTMPLGEYTIRFATPQTGAVASAVLFRLEEYKLPEFKVNVQVPEENGRR
;
A
#
# COMPACT_ATOMS: atom_id res chain seq x y z
N MET A 1 -97.80 40.94 -25.23
CA MET A 1 -97.12 41.29 -23.97
C MET A 1 -95.66 40.85 -24.03
N ARG A 2 -94.72 41.80 -23.80
CA ARG A 2 -93.25 41.72 -23.51
C ARG A 2 -92.37 40.80 -24.40
N LYS A 3 -91.56 41.29 -25.38
CA LYS A 3 -90.22 41.96 -25.30
C LYS A 3 -89.25 41.24 -24.33
N LEU A 4 -88.04 40.77 -24.69
CA LEU A 4 -86.84 41.52 -25.14
C LEU A 4 -85.71 40.59 -25.70
N LEU A 5 -84.80 41.16 -26.52
CA LEU A 5 -83.50 40.65 -27.03
C LEU A 5 -82.45 40.33 -25.93
N ILE A 6 -81.41 39.53 -26.28
CA ILE A 6 -79.94 39.66 -25.98
C ILE A 6 -79.22 38.52 -26.76
N ILE A 7 -78.57 38.75 -27.92
CA ILE A 7 -77.14 39.04 -28.18
C ILE A 7 -76.17 38.08 -27.46
N PHE A 8 -75.51 37.18 -28.22
CA PHE A 8 -74.26 36.52 -27.82
C PHE A 8 -73.14 36.93 -28.78
N PHE A 9 -72.10 37.52 -28.22
CA PHE A 9 -70.89 38.00 -28.88
C PHE A 9 -70.03 36.84 -29.39
N ILE A 10 -69.60 36.93 -30.65
CA ILE A 10 -68.44 36.19 -31.17
C ILE A 10 -67.20 36.98 -30.72
N ALA A 11 -66.45 36.45 -29.76
CA ALA A 11 -65.12 36.94 -29.44
C ALA A 11 -64.09 36.11 -30.21
N ALA A 12 -63.59 36.66 -31.31
CA ALA A 12 -62.37 36.21 -31.93
C ALA A 12 -61.19 36.59 -31.02
N ALA A 13 -60.74 35.67 -30.18
CA ALA A 13 -59.45 35.77 -29.52
C ALA A 13 -58.37 35.37 -30.54
N VAL A 14 -57.77 36.38 -31.17
CA VAL A 14 -56.48 36.25 -31.84
C VAL A 14 -55.48 35.79 -30.78
N CYS A 15 -55.15 34.50 -30.74
CA CYS A 15 -53.93 34.06 -30.08
C CYS A 15 -52.77 34.62 -30.88
N ALA A 16 -52.21 35.74 -30.41
CA ALA A 16 -50.90 36.17 -30.83
C ALA A 16 -49.92 35.07 -30.41
N VAL A 17 -49.40 34.32 -31.38
CA VAL A 17 -48.20 33.51 -31.19
C VAL A 17 -47.10 34.52 -30.90
N ALA A 18 -46.70 34.62 -29.62
CA ALA A 18 -45.51 35.36 -29.23
C ALA A 18 -44.29 34.65 -29.84
N GLY A 19 -43.89 35.09 -31.03
CA GLY A 19 -42.60 34.72 -31.60
C GLY A 19 -41.51 35.38 -30.75
N ALA A 20 -40.46 34.61 -30.44
CA ALA A 20 -39.32 35.08 -29.69
C ALA A 20 -38.72 36.36 -30.32
N SER A 21 -38.20 37.26 -29.48
CA SER A 21 -37.40 38.38 -29.96
C SER A 21 -36.23 37.85 -30.82
N PRO A 22 -36.08 38.29 -32.11
CA PRO A 22 -35.00 37.82 -32.98
C PRO A 22 -33.59 37.97 -32.38
N ALA A 23 -33.43 38.95 -31.47
CA ALA A 23 -32.18 39.20 -30.75
C ALA A 23 -31.87 38.11 -29.69
N TYR A 24 -32.89 37.52 -29.05
CA TYR A 24 -32.69 36.43 -28.09
C TYR A 24 -32.18 35.17 -28.80
N ASP A 25 -32.82 34.77 -29.89
CA ASP A 25 -32.48 33.55 -30.62
C ASP A 25 -31.07 33.63 -31.24
N GLU A 26 -30.65 34.81 -31.71
CA GLU A 26 -29.30 35.02 -32.20
C GLU A 26 -28.25 34.85 -31.09
N ILE A 27 -28.44 35.51 -29.94
CA ILE A 27 -27.51 35.40 -28.80
C ILE A 27 -27.50 33.97 -28.26
N LYS A 28 -28.66 33.32 -28.13
CA LYS A 28 -28.76 31.92 -27.70
C LYS A 28 -27.99 30.99 -28.64
N THR A 29 -28.11 31.18 -29.96
CA THR A 29 -27.39 30.38 -30.95
C THR A 29 -25.88 30.54 -30.81
N GLN A 30 -25.40 31.78 -30.62
CA GLN A 30 -23.98 32.04 -30.37
C GLN A 30 -23.51 31.42 -29.03
N ALA A 31 -24.34 31.51 -27.99
CA ALA A 31 -24.04 30.96 -26.67
C ALA A 31 -23.95 29.43 -26.68
N GLU A 32 -24.91 28.75 -27.33
CA GLU A 32 -24.89 27.29 -27.48
C GLU A 32 -23.71 26.81 -28.34
N LYS A 33 -23.31 27.57 -29.36
CA LYS A 33 -22.10 27.28 -30.12
C LYS A 33 -20.86 27.36 -29.24
N ALA A 34 -20.70 28.45 -28.48
CA ALA A 34 -19.59 28.61 -27.55
C ALA A 34 -19.58 27.51 -26.47
N TYR A 35 -20.76 27.09 -26.01
CA TYR A 35 -20.92 25.99 -25.06
C TYR A 35 -20.45 24.66 -25.66
N ALA A 36 -20.86 24.34 -26.89
CA ALA A 36 -20.46 23.13 -27.59
C ALA A 36 -18.94 23.07 -27.87
N GLU A 37 -18.30 24.23 -28.04
CA GLU A 37 -16.84 24.36 -28.20
C GLU A 37 -16.07 24.32 -26.87
N GLY A 38 -16.76 24.16 -25.72
CA GLY A 38 -16.15 24.16 -24.38
C GLY A 38 -15.71 25.54 -23.89
N SER A 39 -16.08 26.61 -24.60
CA SER A 39 -15.79 28.00 -24.23
C SER A 39 -16.78 28.53 -23.19
N TYR A 40 -16.83 27.88 -22.03
CA TYR A 40 -17.87 28.11 -21.02
C TYR A 40 -17.92 29.55 -20.48
N ARG A 41 -16.78 30.26 -20.40
CA ARG A 41 -16.78 31.68 -20.01
C ARG A 41 -17.49 32.55 -21.04
N ILE A 42 -17.21 32.34 -22.33
CA ILE A 42 -17.85 33.07 -23.43
C ILE A 42 -19.34 32.76 -23.47
N ALA A 43 -19.71 31.48 -23.32
CA ALA A 43 -21.11 31.08 -23.24
C ALA A 43 -21.83 31.75 -22.05
N HIS A 44 -21.18 31.81 -20.88
CA HIS A 44 -21.73 32.47 -19.69
C HIS A 44 -22.01 33.96 -19.95
N ASP A 45 -21.04 34.68 -20.51
CA ASP A 45 -21.17 36.12 -20.79
C ASP A 45 -22.26 36.41 -21.84
N LEU A 46 -22.45 35.52 -22.81
CA LEU A 46 -23.55 35.60 -23.78
C LEU A 46 -24.91 35.33 -23.11
N TYR A 47 -24.98 34.37 -22.18
CA TYR A 47 -26.20 34.10 -21.44
C TYR A 47 -26.60 35.21 -20.46
N LEU A 48 -25.62 35.95 -19.91
CA LEU A 48 -25.90 37.18 -19.13
C LEU A 48 -26.58 38.25 -20.00
N LYS A 49 -26.21 38.36 -21.28
CA LYS A 49 -26.89 39.26 -22.23
C LYS A 49 -28.27 38.76 -22.61
N ALA A 50 -28.45 37.44 -22.72
CA ALA A 50 -29.74 36.83 -23.06
C ALA A 50 -30.79 36.96 -21.94
N GLU A 51 -30.37 37.15 -20.68
CA GLU A 51 -31.28 37.25 -19.53
C GLU A 51 -32.31 38.38 -19.64
N SER A 52 -31.88 39.56 -20.09
CA SER A 52 -32.78 40.71 -20.27
C SER A 52 -33.63 40.62 -21.55
N LEU A 53 -33.35 39.66 -22.43
CA LEU A 53 -34.04 39.44 -23.69
C LEU A 53 -35.06 38.29 -23.64
N ALA A 54 -35.06 37.51 -22.56
CA ALA A 54 -35.99 36.41 -22.38
C ALA A 54 -37.41 36.93 -22.13
N ASP A 55 -38.32 36.65 -23.07
CA ASP A 55 -39.69 37.18 -23.09
C ASP A 55 -40.75 36.17 -22.62
N SER A 56 -40.36 34.92 -22.39
CA SER A 56 -41.25 33.84 -21.92
C SER A 56 -40.68 33.08 -20.71
N PRO A 57 -41.55 32.45 -19.89
CA PRO A 57 -41.12 31.62 -18.76
C PRO A 57 -40.15 30.48 -19.16
N LEU A 58 -40.36 29.88 -20.33
CA LEU A 58 -39.51 28.82 -20.86
C LEU A 58 -38.10 29.34 -21.22
N GLN A 59 -38.01 30.48 -21.89
CA GLN A 59 -36.73 31.12 -22.19
C GLN A 59 -36.00 31.55 -20.91
N ALA A 60 -36.72 32.16 -19.97
CA ALA A 60 -36.16 32.58 -18.69
C ALA A 60 -35.61 31.38 -17.90
N ARG A 61 -36.33 30.24 -17.90
CA ARG A 61 -35.86 28.99 -17.29
C ARG A 61 -34.61 28.44 -17.98
N TRP A 62 -34.58 28.43 -19.31
CA TRP A 62 -33.41 27.99 -20.09
C TRP A 62 -32.17 28.85 -19.79
N VAL A 63 -32.32 30.18 -19.76
CA VAL A 63 -31.22 31.09 -19.44
C VAL A 63 -30.73 30.87 -18.02
N ARG A 64 -31.62 30.74 -17.03
CA ARG A 64 -31.22 30.42 -15.63
C ARG A 64 -30.43 29.12 -15.53
N PHE A 65 -30.87 28.07 -16.23
CA PHE A 65 -30.12 26.81 -16.32
C PHE A 65 -28.72 27.04 -16.87
N ARG A 66 -28.61 27.63 -18.06
CA ARG A 66 -27.32 27.80 -18.73
C ARG A 66 -26.39 28.74 -18.00
N LEU A 67 -26.90 29.79 -17.33
CA LEU A 67 -26.10 30.64 -16.45
C LEU A 67 -25.46 29.84 -15.32
N ALA A 68 -26.23 28.99 -14.64
CA ALA A 68 -25.70 28.16 -13.56
C ALA A 68 -24.71 27.09 -14.06
N ASP A 69 -25.04 26.40 -15.14
CA ASP A 69 -24.21 25.35 -15.76
C ASP A 69 -22.87 25.90 -16.27
N THR A 70 -22.89 27.02 -17.01
CA THR A 70 -21.67 27.64 -17.51
C THR A 70 -20.83 28.28 -16.40
N LEU A 71 -21.44 28.76 -15.31
CA LEU A 71 -20.73 29.36 -14.18
C LEU A 71 -19.76 28.35 -13.53
N TRP A 72 -20.25 27.15 -13.20
CA TRP A 72 -19.37 26.14 -12.59
C TRP A 72 -18.36 25.60 -13.60
N ARG A 73 -18.76 25.35 -14.85
CA ARG A 73 -17.84 24.84 -15.89
C ARG A 73 -16.71 25.82 -16.19
N ALA A 74 -17.01 27.12 -16.27
CA ALA A 74 -15.99 28.15 -16.45
C ALA A 74 -15.03 28.26 -15.25
N GLY A 75 -15.52 27.97 -14.04
CA GLY A 75 -14.70 27.93 -12.82
C GLY A 75 -13.75 26.74 -12.75
N THR A 76 -14.09 25.58 -13.35
CA THR A 76 -13.22 24.39 -13.31
C THR A 76 -11.87 24.57 -14.00
N ALA A 77 -11.77 25.51 -14.95
CA ALA A 77 -10.51 25.85 -15.63
C ALA A 77 -9.54 26.66 -14.74
N THR A 78 -10.05 27.28 -13.66
CA THR A 78 -9.26 28.10 -12.75
C THR A 78 -8.92 27.31 -11.48
N ARG A 79 -7.63 27.15 -11.17
CA ARG A 79 -7.16 26.53 -9.91
C ARG A 79 -7.29 27.51 -8.74
N THR A 80 -8.52 27.91 -8.40
CA THR A 80 -8.82 28.79 -7.26
C THR A 80 -9.27 27.98 -6.06
N SER A 81 -8.94 28.43 -4.85
CA SER A 81 -9.47 27.88 -3.60
C SER A 81 -10.82 28.48 -3.19
N ASP A 82 -11.34 29.44 -3.97
CA ASP A 82 -12.65 30.05 -3.75
C ASP A 82 -13.76 29.23 -4.40
N ASP A 83 -14.60 28.61 -3.57
CA ASP A 83 -15.72 27.76 -3.99
C ASP A 83 -17.05 28.50 -4.15
N THR A 84 -17.08 29.83 -3.98
CA THR A 84 -18.33 30.63 -3.96
C THR A 84 -19.15 30.46 -5.25
N ASN A 85 -18.49 30.47 -6.41
CA ASN A 85 -19.15 30.28 -7.71
C ASN A 85 -19.67 28.86 -7.89
N PHE A 86 -18.95 27.84 -7.40
CA PHE A 86 -19.39 26.44 -7.46
C PHE A 86 -20.63 26.21 -6.60
N GLU A 87 -20.64 26.74 -5.37
CA GLU A 87 -21.78 26.64 -4.46
C GLU A 87 -23.00 27.39 -4.98
N THR A 88 -22.79 28.57 -5.59
CA THR A 88 -23.86 29.35 -6.21
C THR A 88 -24.47 28.59 -7.38
N ALA A 89 -23.65 28.10 -8.31
CA ALA A 89 -24.10 27.32 -9.46
C ALA A 89 -24.87 26.06 -9.02
N ARG A 90 -24.33 25.29 -8.08
CA ARG A 90 -24.96 24.08 -7.55
C ARG A 90 -26.36 24.36 -6.99
N LYS A 91 -26.50 25.37 -6.13
CA LYS A 91 -27.79 25.75 -5.54
C LYS A 91 -28.80 26.17 -6.60
N GLN A 92 -28.38 26.92 -7.60
CA GLN A 92 -29.26 27.34 -8.70
C GLN A 92 -29.74 26.15 -9.55
N LEU A 93 -28.85 25.20 -9.84
CA LEU A 93 -29.21 23.97 -10.54
C LEU A 93 -30.17 23.11 -9.70
N GLU A 94 -29.93 22.96 -8.39
CA GLU A 94 -30.81 22.20 -7.49
C GLU A 94 -32.21 22.80 -7.40
N ILE A 95 -32.35 24.14 -7.39
CA ILE A 95 -33.65 24.82 -7.41
C ILE A 95 -34.44 24.44 -8.67
N LEU A 96 -33.79 24.40 -9.84
CA LEU A 96 -34.43 24.12 -11.13
C LEU A 96 -35.01 22.71 -11.27
N ILE A 97 -34.63 21.77 -10.39
CA ILE A 97 -35.19 20.41 -10.36
C ILE A 97 -36.05 20.16 -9.12
N ARG A 98 -35.80 20.86 -8.00
CA ARG A 98 -36.54 20.66 -6.75
C ARG A 98 -37.99 21.11 -6.87
N ASP A 99 -38.22 22.19 -7.63
CA ASP A 99 -39.53 22.81 -7.72
C ASP A 99 -40.46 22.08 -8.73
N ILE A 100 -39.98 21.02 -9.41
CA ILE A 100 -40.72 20.18 -10.35
C ILE A 100 -40.92 18.79 -9.73
N VAL A 101 -42.10 18.55 -9.17
CA VAL A 101 -42.42 17.34 -8.41
C VAL A 101 -43.20 16.31 -9.22
N LEU A 102 -44.14 16.76 -10.06
CA LEU A 102 -44.96 15.86 -10.89
C LEU A 102 -44.15 15.33 -12.07
N ASP A 103 -44.29 14.04 -12.39
CA ASP A 103 -43.56 13.41 -13.49
C ASP A 103 -43.92 14.01 -14.85
N GLU A 104 -45.17 14.45 -15.04
CA GLU A 104 -45.66 15.07 -16.28
C GLU A 104 -45.06 16.46 -16.55
N ASP A 105 -44.56 17.15 -15.52
CA ASP A 105 -43.92 18.46 -15.63
C ASP A 105 -42.41 18.38 -15.95
N LYS A 106 -41.84 17.16 -15.97
CA LYS A 106 -40.43 16.93 -16.29
C LYS A 106 -40.20 17.02 -17.80
N ASP A 107 -39.49 18.07 -18.20
CA ASP A 107 -39.13 18.34 -19.58
C ASP A 107 -37.63 18.10 -19.87
N ILE A 108 -37.21 18.40 -21.09
CA ILE A 108 -35.80 18.27 -21.52
C ILE A 108 -34.86 19.13 -20.65
N VAL A 109 -35.32 20.30 -20.18
CA VAL A 109 -34.52 21.18 -19.32
C VAL A 109 -34.27 20.52 -17.97
N TRP A 110 -35.29 19.84 -17.42
CA TRP A 110 -35.13 19.08 -16.17
C TRP A 110 -34.07 17.96 -16.31
N ALA A 111 -34.10 17.22 -17.42
CA ALA A 111 -33.11 16.17 -17.69
C ALA A 111 -31.69 16.73 -17.88
N GLU A 112 -31.53 17.84 -18.62
CA GLU A 112 -30.23 18.49 -18.81
C GLU A 112 -29.66 19.11 -17.52
N VAL A 113 -30.52 19.63 -16.62
CA VAL A 113 -30.08 20.07 -15.29
C VAL A 113 -29.57 18.90 -14.47
N CYS A 114 -30.24 17.73 -14.52
CA CYS A 114 -29.75 16.51 -13.87
C CYS A 114 -28.40 16.07 -14.44
N GLU A 115 -28.19 16.11 -15.76
CA GLU A 115 -26.89 15.86 -16.37
C GLU A 115 -25.81 16.83 -15.87
N SER A 116 -26.13 18.13 -15.78
CA SER A 116 -25.20 19.16 -15.29
C SER A 116 -24.80 18.93 -13.83
N LEU A 117 -25.77 18.58 -12.97
CA LEU A 117 -25.51 18.24 -11.56
C LEU A 117 -24.67 16.95 -11.44
N GLY A 118 -24.92 15.95 -12.27
CA GLY A 118 -24.11 14.74 -12.34
C GLY A 118 -22.65 15.07 -12.71
N ASP A 119 -22.46 15.86 -13.76
CA ASP A 119 -21.14 16.33 -14.19
C ASP A 119 -20.45 17.18 -13.12
N PHE A 120 -21.18 18.05 -12.42
CA PHE A 120 -20.65 18.92 -11.36
C PHE A 120 -20.02 18.12 -10.23
N TRP A 121 -20.68 17.04 -9.78
CA TRP A 121 -20.17 16.18 -8.73
C TRP A 121 -19.06 15.26 -9.22
N TRP A 122 -19.16 14.75 -10.45
CA TRP A 122 -18.24 13.73 -10.92
C TRP A 122 -16.97 14.29 -11.57
N LEU A 123 -17.10 15.26 -12.47
CA LEU A 123 -16.01 15.70 -13.34
C LEU A 123 -15.17 16.83 -12.74
N ARG A 124 -15.52 17.37 -11.57
CA ARG A 124 -14.76 18.42 -10.90
C ARG A 124 -13.45 17.86 -10.30
N PRO A 125 -12.26 18.26 -10.79
CA PRO A 125 -10.99 17.62 -10.39
C PRO A 125 -10.71 17.67 -8.88
N GLN A 126 -11.01 18.76 -8.18
CA GLN A 126 -10.73 18.89 -6.75
C GLN A 126 -11.76 18.21 -5.84
N SER A 127 -12.87 17.67 -6.35
CA SER A 127 -13.94 17.12 -5.50
C SER A 127 -14.80 16.05 -6.18
N ARG A 128 -14.16 15.16 -6.94
CA ARG A 128 -14.85 14.07 -7.64
C ARG A 128 -15.63 13.18 -6.66
N ASN A 129 -16.92 13.06 -6.90
CA ASN A 129 -17.83 12.22 -6.12
C ASN A 129 -18.87 11.57 -7.05
N LEU A 130 -18.54 10.40 -7.58
CA LEU A 130 -19.45 9.67 -8.47
C LEU A 130 -20.71 9.22 -7.74
N SER A 131 -20.63 8.84 -6.45
CA SER A 131 -21.83 8.45 -5.69
C SER A 131 -22.88 9.56 -5.64
N GLN A 132 -22.49 10.83 -5.43
CA GLN A 132 -23.41 11.97 -5.48
C GLN A 132 -23.85 12.28 -6.91
N GLY A 133 -22.92 12.29 -7.87
CA GLY A 133 -23.24 12.55 -9.27
C GLY A 133 -24.19 11.50 -9.87
N TRP A 134 -24.05 10.24 -9.47
CA TRP A 134 -24.83 9.11 -9.96
C TRP A 134 -26.33 9.27 -9.67
N GLN A 135 -26.72 9.86 -8.54
CA GLN A 135 -28.13 10.11 -8.23
C GLN A 135 -28.80 11.03 -9.25
N TYR A 136 -28.05 11.98 -9.82
CA TYR A 136 -28.53 12.87 -10.85
C TYR A 136 -28.45 12.25 -12.24
N TYR A 137 -27.38 11.51 -12.53
CA TYR A 137 -27.30 10.75 -13.78
C TYR A 137 -28.43 9.73 -13.90
N GLN A 138 -28.78 9.02 -12.83
CA GLN A 138 -29.89 8.07 -12.82
C GLN A 138 -31.22 8.75 -13.18
N LYS A 139 -31.52 9.90 -12.57
CA LYS A 139 -32.71 10.71 -12.92
C LYS A 139 -32.76 11.09 -14.39
N ALA A 140 -31.63 11.53 -14.96
CA ALA A 140 -31.55 11.86 -16.38
C ALA A 140 -31.74 10.62 -17.27
N LEU A 141 -31.09 9.50 -16.94
CA LEU A 141 -31.21 8.24 -17.68
C LEU A 141 -32.65 7.72 -17.69
N ASP A 142 -33.34 7.77 -16.55
CA ASP A 142 -34.74 7.34 -16.42
C ASP A 142 -35.67 8.18 -17.31
N TRP A 143 -35.45 9.50 -17.35
CA TRP A 143 -36.22 10.39 -18.23
C TRP A 143 -35.91 10.14 -19.71
N TRP A 144 -34.64 10.00 -20.08
CA TRP A 144 -34.24 9.71 -21.46
C TRP A 144 -34.77 8.36 -21.95
N ALA A 145 -34.87 7.36 -21.08
CA ALA A 145 -35.45 6.06 -21.41
C ALA A 145 -36.94 6.15 -21.82
N GLY A 146 -37.68 7.14 -21.30
CA GLY A 146 -39.08 7.40 -21.66
C GLY A 146 -39.28 8.36 -22.84
N SER A 147 -38.20 8.93 -23.40
CA SER A 147 -38.31 9.92 -24.47
C SER A 147 -38.75 9.30 -25.80
N THR A 148 -39.65 9.98 -26.51
CA THR A 148 -40.08 9.59 -27.85
C THR A 148 -39.02 9.89 -28.93
N ASP A 149 -38.05 10.77 -28.64
CA ASP A 149 -36.91 11.02 -29.51
C ASP A 149 -35.78 10.02 -29.22
N ILE A 150 -35.86 8.87 -29.88
CA ILE A 150 -34.96 7.72 -29.67
C ILE A 150 -33.51 8.07 -29.98
N GLU A 151 -33.25 8.91 -30.99
CA GLU A 151 -31.89 9.26 -31.40
C GLU A 151 -31.21 10.19 -30.39
N MET A 152 -31.95 11.20 -29.92
CA MET A 152 -31.48 12.08 -28.86
C MET A 152 -31.28 11.32 -27.56
N ALA A 153 -32.26 10.50 -27.15
CA ALA A 153 -32.20 9.68 -25.95
C ALA A 153 -30.99 8.74 -25.95
N ARG A 154 -30.74 8.03 -27.05
CA ARG A 154 -29.57 7.17 -27.20
C ARG A 154 -28.27 7.95 -27.05
N SER A 155 -28.16 9.09 -27.73
CA SER A 155 -26.95 9.92 -27.71
C SER A 155 -26.65 10.44 -26.29
N ARG A 156 -27.70 10.86 -25.57
CA ARG A 156 -27.62 11.34 -24.19
C ARG A 156 -27.26 10.21 -23.22
N TYR A 157 -27.91 9.06 -23.34
CA TYR A 157 -27.61 7.86 -22.54
C TYR A 157 -26.14 7.48 -22.67
N LEU A 158 -25.65 7.31 -23.90
CA LEU A 158 -24.26 6.96 -24.16
C LEU A 158 -23.28 8.00 -23.61
N ASN A 159 -23.60 9.29 -23.68
CA ASN A 159 -22.76 10.35 -23.14
C ASN A 159 -22.64 10.29 -21.62
N ILE A 160 -23.77 10.14 -20.91
CA ILE A 160 -23.79 9.99 -19.45
C ILE A 160 -22.95 8.78 -19.03
N VAL A 161 -23.18 7.62 -19.67
CA VAL A 161 -22.47 6.39 -19.30
C VAL A 161 -20.97 6.50 -19.56
N ARG A 162 -20.54 7.08 -20.70
CA ARG A 162 -19.12 7.33 -20.97
C ARG A 162 -18.49 8.22 -19.89
N LYS A 163 -19.15 9.32 -19.52
CA LYS A 163 -18.66 10.21 -18.45
C LYS A 163 -18.56 9.47 -17.14
N SER A 164 -19.57 8.70 -16.75
CA SER A 164 -19.58 7.95 -15.49
C SER A 164 -18.45 6.91 -15.37
N ALA A 165 -17.94 6.43 -16.51
CA ALA A 165 -16.79 5.52 -16.56
C ALA A 165 -15.44 6.24 -16.66
N GLN A 166 -15.41 7.57 -16.81
CA GLN A 166 -14.20 8.32 -17.12
C GLN A 166 -13.18 8.31 -15.97
N VAL A 167 -11.96 7.85 -16.25
CA VAL A 167 -10.79 7.98 -15.38
C VAL A 167 -9.88 9.11 -15.86
N GLU A 168 -9.17 9.77 -14.93
CA GLU A 168 -8.35 10.97 -15.21
C GLU A 168 -7.24 10.72 -16.22
N SER A 169 -6.76 9.48 -16.26
CA SER A 169 -5.86 8.95 -17.28
C SER A 169 -6.25 7.52 -17.57
N ARG A 170 -5.91 7.01 -18.76
CA ARG A 170 -5.90 5.57 -18.98
C ARG A 170 -4.85 4.98 -18.03
N VAL A 171 -5.33 4.24 -17.06
CA VAL A 171 -4.58 3.51 -16.02
C VAL A 171 -4.64 2.01 -16.31
N ASP A 172 -3.70 1.22 -15.81
CA ASP A 172 -3.73 -0.22 -16.07
C ASP A 172 -5.02 -0.87 -15.53
N PHE A 173 -5.35 -2.05 -16.03
CA PHE A 173 -6.64 -2.71 -15.79
C PHE A 173 -6.93 -2.93 -14.29
N ASP A 174 -5.94 -3.35 -13.51
CA ASP A 174 -6.11 -3.61 -12.08
C ASP A 174 -6.29 -2.30 -11.29
N TYR A 175 -5.51 -1.25 -11.62
CA TYR A 175 -5.71 0.07 -11.01
C TYR A 175 -7.06 0.67 -11.41
N TYR A 176 -7.51 0.49 -12.65
CA TYR A 176 -8.85 0.90 -13.07
C TYR A 176 -9.90 0.20 -12.20
N SER A 177 -9.83 -1.11 -12.05
CA SER A 177 -10.76 -1.88 -11.20
C SER A 177 -10.77 -1.37 -9.76
N TYR A 178 -9.60 -1.14 -9.17
CA TYR A 178 -9.47 -0.62 -7.81
C TYR A 178 -10.02 0.81 -7.66
N TYR A 179 -9.71 1.69 -8.60
CA TYR A 179 -10.18 3.07 -8.59
C TYR A 179 -11.70 3.13 -8.77
N TYR A 180 -12.23 2.37 -9.72
CA TYR A 180 -13.66 2.32 -10.04
C TYR A 180 -14.49 1.80 -8.86
N TYR A 181 -14.01 0.76 -8.17
CA TYR A 181 -14.65 0.25 -6.95
C TYR A 181 -14.77 1.32 -5.85
N GLN A 182 -13.73 2.13 -5.65
CA GLN A 182 -13.70 3.13 -4.58
C GLN A 182 -14.59 4.34 -4.82
N MET A 183 -14.89 4.70 -6.07
CA MET A 183 -15.61 5.95 -6.36
C MET A 183 -17.14 5.85 -6.24
N GLY A 184 -17.67 4.64 -6.02
CA GLY A 184 -19.11 4.36 -6.02
C GLY A 184 -19.53 3.79 -7.37
N ALA A 185 -19.56 2.46 -7.47
CA ALA A 185 -19.77 1.74 -8.72
C ALA A 185 -21.14 2.03 -9.33
N VAL A 186 -21.16 2.32 -10.63
CA VAL A 186 -22.39 2.34 -11.44
C VAL A 186 -22.90 0.90 -11.59
N PRO A 187 -24.22 0.66 -11.54
CA PRO A 187 -24.78 -0.67 -11.76
C PRO A 187 -24.35 -1.26 -13.11
N LEU A 188 -23.94 -2.53 -13.11
CA LEU A 188 -23.43 -3.23 -14.30
C LEU A 188 -24.41 -3.16 -15.49
N GLU A 189 -25.70 -3.26 -15.21
CA GLU A 189 -26.80 -3.21 -16.20
C GLU A 189 -26.79 -1.92 -17.04
N VAL A 190 -26.31 -0.81 -16.49
CA VAL A 190 -26.19 0.46 -17.22
C VAL A 190 -25.17 0.33 -18.35
N PHE A 191 -24.02 -0.30 -18.08
CA PHE A 191 -23.01 -0.53 -19.11
C PHE A 191 -23.47 -1.57 -20.13
N GLU A 192 -24.20 -2.60 -19.69
CA GLU A 192 -24.79 -3.59 -20.60
C GLU A 192 -25.82 -2.96 -21.54
N ASN A 193 -26.64 -2.03 -21.04
CA ASN A 193 -27.59 -1.29 -21.86
C ASN A 193 -26.89 -0.32 -22.81
N ALA A 194 -25.84 0.37 -22.35
CA ALA A 194 -25.00 1.20 -23.21
C ALA A 194 -24.36 0.37 -24.34
N LEU A 195 -23.85 -0.82 -24.03
CA LEU A 195 -23.28 -1.75 -25.01
C LEU A 195 -24.32 -2.16 -26.08
N LYS A 196 -25.57 -2.45 -25.68
CA LYS A 196 -26.66 -2.82 -26.61
C LYS A 196 -27.00 -1.71 -27.61
N ILE A 197 -26.91 -0.44 -27.18
CA ILE A 197 -27.29 0.71 -28.01
C ILE A 197 -26.08 1.40 -28.67
N ALA A 198 -24.86 0.94 -28.40
CA ALA A 198 -23.62 1.49 -28.95
C ALA A 198 -23.52 1.26 -30.47
N ARG A 199 -23.19 2.33 -31.22
CA ARG A 199 -23.10 2.29 -32.69
C ARG A 199 -21.71 2.04 -33.20
N THR A 200 -20.71 2.67 -32.59
CA THR A 200 -19.33 2.58 -33.05
C THR A 200 -18.66 1.34 -32.45
N ALA A 201 -17.66 0.81 -33.15
CA ALA A 201 -16.81 -0.26 -32.58
C ALA A 201 -16.13 0.22 -31.30
N ASP A 202 -15.69 1.49 -31.30
CA ASP A 202 -14.99 2.06 -30.17
C ASP A 202 -15.86 2.19 -28.90
N ASP A 203 -17.13 2.55 -29.06
CA ASP A 203 -18.08 2.57 -27.95
C ASP A 203 -18.32 1.16 -27.40
N ARG A 204 -18.51 0.17 -28.28
CA ARG A 204 -18.68 -1.22 -27.85
C ARG A 204 -17.45 -1.69 -27.09
N ALA A 205 -16.26 -1.43 -27.62
CA ALA A 205 -15.02 -1.80 -26.98
C ALA A 205 -14.83 -1.13 -25.62
N HIS A 206 -15.11 0.18 -25.52
CA HIS A 206 -15.07 0.91 -24.26
C HIS A 206 -16.02 0.29 -23.21
N PHE A 207 -17.29 0.06 -23.56
CA PHE A 207 -18.25 -0.50 -22.60
C PHE A 207 -17.92 -1.94 -22.21
N ARG A 208 -17.46 -2.79 -23.15
CA ARG A 208 -16.96 -4.13 -22.83
C ARG A 208 -15.79 -4.07 -21.85
N TYR A 209 -14.85 -3.14 -22.06
CA TYR A 209 -13.70 -2.97 -21.18
C TYR A 209 -14.14 -2.57 -19.78
N VAL A 210 -15.06 -1.59 -19.65
CA VAL A 210 -15.60 -1.16 -18.37
C VAL A 210 -16.43 -2.26 -17.68
N ILE A 211 -17.18 -3.07 -18.45
CA ILE A 211 -17.86 -4.26 -17.93
C ILE A 211 -16.85 -5.24 -17.35
N ALA A 212 -15.76 -5.54 -18.07
CA ALA A 212 -14.69 -6.41 -17.59
C ALA A 212 -14.06 -5.88 -16.29
N VAL A 213 -13.80 -4.57 -16.21
CA VAL A 213 -13.32 -3.88 -15.00
C VAL A 213 -14.33 -4.02 -13.84
N CYS A 214 -15.62 -3.83 -14.09
CA CYS A 214 -16.65 -3.97 -13.06
C CYS A 214 -16.73 -5.41 -12.54
N LEU A 215 -16.67 -6.39 -13.44
CA LEU A 215 -16.69 -7.81 -13.08
C LEU A 215 -15.42 -8.23 -12.31
N ARG A 216 -14.28 -7.62 -12.63
CA ARG A 216 -13.01 -7.82 -11.93
C ARG A 216 -13.09 -7.39 -10.46
N SER A 217 -13.76 -6.28 -10.18
CA SER A 217 -13.91 -5.74 -8.81
C SER A 217 -14.72 -6.65 -7.88
N ARG A 218 -15.53 -7.57 -8.42
CA ARG A 218 -16.32 -8.56 -7.66
C ARG A 218 -15.48 -9.80 -7.28
N ALA A 219 -14.24 -9.58 -6.86
CA ALA A 219 -13.23 -10.61 -6.63
C ALA A 219 -13.76 -11.75 -5.74
N GLY A 220 -13.88 -12.96 -6.31
CA GLY A 220 -14.32 -14.16 -5.61
C GLY A 220 -15.19 -15.10 -6.46
N ASP A 221 -15.95 -14.56 -7.42
CA ASP A 221 -16.81 -15.36 -8.30
C ASP A 221 -16.07 -15.80 -9.58
N PRO A 222 -15.86 -17.12 -9.81
CA PRO A 222 -15.26 -17.63 -11.04
C PRO A 222 -16.05 -17.27 -12.31
N ALA A 223 -17.38 -17.18 -12.23
CA ALA A 223 -18.22 -16.86 -13.39
C ALA A 223 -17.99 -15.41 -13.85
N SER A 224 -17.95 -14.45 -12.90
CA SER A 224 -17.63 -13.05 -13.18
C SER A 224 -16.24 -12.88 -13.79
N ARG A 225 -15.23 -13.61 -13.29
CA ARG A 225 -13.87 -13.58 -13.86
C ARG A 225 -13.80 -14.17 -15.27
N LYS A 226 -14.48 -15.29 -15.51
CA LYS A 226 -14.62 -15.85 -16.86
C LYS A 226 -15.28 -14.85 -17.80
N ARG A 227 -16.41 -14.26 -17.38
CA ARG A 227 -17.14 -13.27 -18.17
C ARG A 227 -16.26 -12.05 -18.48
N ALA A 228 -15.49 -11.55 -17.52
CA ALA A 228 -14.55 -10.45 -17.76
C ALA A 228 -13.53 -10.80 -18.86
N ALA A 229 -12.95 -12.01 -18.82
CA ALA A 229 -12.04 -12.47 -19.85
C ALA A 229 -12.72 -12.61 -21.23
N ASP A 230 -13.97 -13.08 -21.27
CA ASP A 230 -14.75 -13.18 -22.51
C ASP A 230 -15.02 -11.78 -23.12
N GLU A 231 -15.35 -10.78 -22.31
CA GLU A 231 -15.54 -9.38 -22.77
C GLU A 231 -14.25 -8.77 -23.32
N LEU A 232 -13.10 -8.99 -22.66
CA LEU A 232 -11.79 -8.55 -23.16
C LEU A 232 -11.42 -9.27 -24.47
N ALA A 233 -11.73 -10.56 -24.59
CA ALA A 233 -11.47 -11.35 -25.79
C ALA A 233 -12.26 -10.81 -27.00
N GLU A 234 -13.49 -10.34 -26.81
CA GLU A 234 -14.26 -9.68 -27.87
C GLU A 234 -13.58 -8.40 -28.38
N ILE A 235 -13.01 -7.59 -27.49
CA ILE A 235 -12.24 -6.39 -27.89
C ILE A 235 -10.98 -6.79 -28.64
N VAL A 236 -10.28 -7.83 -28.19
CA VAL A 236 -9.06 -8.36 -28.82
C VAL A 236 -9.33 -8.87 -30.25
N LYS A 237 -10.55 -9.37 -30.54
CA LYS A 237 -10.97 -9.75 -31.89
C LYS A 237 -11.14 -8.56 -32.83
N GLU A 238 -11.54 -7.39 -32.32
CA GLU A 238 -11.67 -6.17 -33.13
C GLU A 238 -10.30 -5.62 -33.59
N GLY A 239 -9.22 -5.96 -32.90
CA GLY A 239 -7.87 -5.54 -33.26
C GLY A 239 -7.70 -4.02 -33.21
N LYS A 240 -6.79 -3.47 -34.02
CA LYS A 240 -6.49 -2.02 -34.08
C LYS A 240 -7.65 -1.13 -34.58
N GLY A 241 -8.85 -1.68 -34.81
CA GLY A 241 -10.06 -0.93 -35.14
C GLY A 241 -10.65 -0.11 -33.99
N THR A 242 -10.17 -0.32 -32.76
CA THR A 242 -10.54 0.43 -31.55
C THR A 242 -9.29 0.90 -30.81
N GLN A 243 -9.40 2.04 -30.13
CA GLN A 243 -8.34 2.52 -29.24
C GLN A 243 -8.22 1.68 -27.95
N TRP A 244 -9.13 0.76 -27.64
CA TRP A 244 -9.10 -0.09 -26.43
C TRP A 244 -8.40 -1.45 -26.63
N TYR A 245 -7.87 -1.68 -27.82
CA TYR A 245 -7.34 -2.97 -28.21
C TYR A 245 -6.09 -3.38 -27.42
N ASP A 246 -5.10 -2.49 -27.28
CA ASP A 246 -3.88 -2.77 -26.54
C ASP A 246 -4.14 -2.92 -25.03
N ASP A 247 -5.05 -2.10 -24.49
CA ASP A 247 -5.58 -2.21 -23.13
C ASP A 247 -6.18 -3.59 -22.87
N ALA A 248 -7.10 -4.05 -23.73
CA ALA A 248 -7.74 -5.35 -23.58
C ALA A 248 -6.76 -6.53 -23.78
N LEU A 249 -5.86 -6.39 -24.75
CA LEU A 249 -4.85 -7.41 -25.06
C LEU A 249 -3.91 -7.63 -23.87
N PHE A 250 -3.40 -6.55 -23.27
CA PHE A 250 -2.53 -6.63 -22.11
C PHE A 250 -3.26 -7.11 -20.85
N ALA A 251 -4.49 -6.64 -20.63
CA ALA A 251 -5.31 -7.08 -19.50
C ALA A 251 -5.58 -8.60 -19.56
N LEU A 252 -5.98 -9.10 -20.73
CA LEU A 252 -6.23 -10.52 -20.94
C LEU A 252 -4.96 -11.36 -20.75
N ALA A 253 -3.82 -10.93 -21.30
CA ALA A 253 -2.53 -11.60 -21.11
C ALA A 253 -2.15 -11.70 -19.63
N SER A 254 -2.30 -10.60 -18.90
CA SER A 254 -1.99 -10.52 -17.46
C SER A 254 -2.91 -11.40 -16.61
N MET A 255 -4.20 -11.48 -16.95
CA MET A 255 -5.15 -12.37 -16.29
C MET A 255 -4.77 -13.85 -16.50
N ILE A 256 -4.40 -14.22 -17.73
CA ILE A 256 -3.99 -15.59 -18.06
C ILE A 256 -2.68 -15.95 -17.34
N GLU A 257 -1.72 -15.02 -17.27
CA GLU A 257 -0.43 -15.25 -16.61
C GLU A 257 -0.58 -15.44 -15.10
N ASN A 258 -1.28 -14.52 -14.43
CA ASN A 258 -1.29 -14.48 -12.97
C ASN A 258 -2.32 -15.43 -12.35
N GLU A 259 -3.49 -15.56 -12.96
CA GLU A 259 -4.61 -16.30 -12.38
C GLU A 259 -5.02 -17.51 -13.20
N GLY A 260 -4.93 -17.42 -14.53
CA GLY A 260 -5.63 -18.32 -15.44
C GLY A 260 -7.11 -17.96 -15.57
N ILE A 261 -7.73 -18.35 -16.69
CA ILE A 261 -9.15 -18.12 -16.93
C ILE A 261 -9.94 -19.28 -16.29
N PRO A 262 -10.93 -19.03 -15.42
CA PRO A 262 -11.76 -20.10 -14.87
C PRO A 262 -12.55 -20.83 -15.96
N GLU A 263 -12.54 -22.16 -15.92
CA GLU A 263 -13.30 -23.04 -16.80
C GLU A 263 -14.12 -24.03 -15.97
N ILE A 264 -15.21 -24.56 -16.54
CA ILE A 264 -16.04 -25.57 -15.88
C ILE A 264 -15.57 -26.95 -16.38
N ASN A 265 -15.22 -27.83 -15.44
CA ASN A 265 -14.90 -29.23 -15.70
C ASN A 265 -16.16 -30.01 -16.13
N ASP A 266 -15.99 -31.20 -16.70
CA ASP A 266 -17.10 -32.09 -17.07
C ASP A 266 -18.02 -32.46 -15.89
N ASP A 267 -17.51 -32.40 -14.66
CA ASP A 267 -18.24 -32.66 -13.42
C ASP A 267 -18.97 -31.43 -12.85
N GLY A 268 -18.91 -30.28 -13.55
CA GLY A 268 -19.55 -29.03 -13.14
C GLY A 268 -18.74 -28.20 -12.14
N THR A 269 -17.55 -28.64 -11.73
CA THR A 269 -16.67 -27.88 -10.83
C THR A 269 -15.82 -26.85 -11.59
N TRP A 270 -15.44 -25.76 -10.92
CA TRP A 270 -14.54 -24.77 -11.51
C TRP A 270 -13.08 -25.22 -11.43
N LYS A 271 -12.39 -25.15 -12.56
CA LYS A 271 -10.94 -25.28 -12.67
C LYS A 271 -10.34 -23.92 -13.03
N GLN A 272 -9.25 -23.57 -12.37
CA GLN A 272 -8.50 -22.37 -12.69
C GLN A 272 -7.01 -22.67 -12.57
N GLU A 273 -6.31 -22.64 -13.70
CA GLU A 273 -4.86 -22.85 -13.77
C GLU A 273 -4.24 -21.81 -14.70
N GLN A 274 -3.06 -21.32 -14.33
CA GLN A 274 -2.27 -20.44 -15.19
C GLN A 274 -1.96 -21.14 -16.52
N ASP A 275 -2.00 -20.37 -17.62
CA ASP A 275 -1.59 -20.81 -18.95
C ASP A 275 -0.53 -19.85 -19.49
N LEU A 276 0.71 -20.03 -19.02
CA LEU A 276 1.82 -19.14 -19.34
C LEU A 276 2.17 -19.16 -20.84
N LYS A 277 1.88 -20.27 -21.54
CA LYS A 277 2.08 -20.37 -22.98
C LYS A 277 1.11 -19.46 -23.72
N LYS A 278 -0.17 -19.51 -23.39
CA LYS A 278 -1.18 -18.61 -23.96
C LYS A 278 -0.96 -17.16 -23.58
N ALA A 279 -0.56 -16.88 -22.33
CA ALA A 279 -0.18 -15.52 -21.92
C ALA A 279 1.00 -14.98 -22.76
N LEU A 280 2.03 -15.81 -22.99
CA LEU A 280 3.18 -15.46 -23.81
C LEU A 280 2.77 -15.09 -25.24
N GLU A 281 1.87 -15.86 -25.87
CA GLU A 281 1.34 -15.55 -27.21
C GLU A 281 0.74 -14.14 -27.28
N PHE A 282 0.01 -13.72 -26.24
CA PHE A 282 -0.58 -12.38 -26.19
C PHE A 282 0.47 -11.28 -25.93
N PHE A 283 1.44 -11.50 -25.05
CA PHE A 283 2.53 -10.52 -24.84
C PHE A 283 3.41 -10.37 -26.10
N GLU A 284 3.73 -11.46 -26.78
CA GLU A 284 4.45 -11.45 -28.06
C GLU A 284 3.65 -10.72 -29.15
N ARG A 285 2.32 -10.88 -29.16
CA ARG A 285 1.44 -10.13 -30.06
C ARG A 285 1.54 -8.63 -29.82
N ILE A 286 1.57 -8.16 -28.57
CA ILE A 286 1.79 -6.72 -28.25
C ILE A 286 3.16 -6.27 -28.79
N ALA A 287 4.22 -7.01 -28.49
CA ALA A 287 5.58 -6.69 -28.91
C ALA A 287 5.76 -6.68 -30.44
N LYS A 288 4.99 -7.50 -31.16
CA LYS A 288 5.01 -7.59 -32.63
C LYS A 288 4.19 -6.49 -33.29
N GLU A 289 3.01 -6.21 -32.75
CA GLU A 289 2.07 -5.27 -33.37
C GLU A 289 2.37 -3.81 -33.05
N PHE A 290 3.03 -3.52 -31.92
CA PHE A 290 3.30 -2.15 -31.48
C PHE A 290 4.81 -1.91 -31.31
N LYS A 291 5.25 -0.68 -31.60
CA LYS A 291 6.58 -0.20 -31.26
C LYS A 291 6.60 0.51 -29.91
N LYS A 292 7.79 0.68 -29.34
CA LYS A 292 7.97 1.49 -28.13
C LYS A 292 7.41 2.90 -28.35
N GLY A 293 6.50 3.32 -27.46
CA GLY A 293 5.81 4.61 -27.53
C GLY A 293 4.45 4.57 -28.25
N GLU A 294 4.16 3.55 -29.06
CA GLU A 294 2.84 3.39 -29.70
C GLU A 294 1.80 2.79 -28.74
N THR A 295 2.26 2.03 -27.75
CA THR A 295 1.46 1.57 -26.61
C THR A 295 2.25 1.76 -25.32
N ARG A 296 1.52 2.03 -24.23
CA ARG A 296 2.07 2.12 -22.87
C ARG A 296 2.58 0.77 -22.34
N TYR A 297 2.10 -0.33 -22.91
CA TYR A 297 2.38 -1.69 -22.43
C TYR A 297 3.63 -2.34 -23.04
N TYR A 298 4.32 -1.66 -23.97
CA TYR A 298 5.42 -2.27 -24.72
C TYR A 298 6.53 -2.80 -23.79
N ASP A 299 7.01 -1.96 -22.88
CA ASP A 299 8.08 -2.35 -21.95
C ASP A 299 7.62 -3.44 -20.96
N GLN A 300 6.34 -3.40 -20.54
CA GLN A 300 5.76 -4.41 -19.65
C GLN A 300 5.61 -5.77 -20.35
N ALA A 301 5.17 -5.79 -21.61
CA ALA A 301 5.08 -7.00 -22.41
C ALA A 301 6.47 -7.61 -22.67
N GLN A 302 7.49 -6.80 -22.99
CA GLN A 302 8.88 -7.26 -23.12
C GLN A 302 9.40 -7.88 -21.82
N ALA A 303 9.13 -7.24 -20.68
CA ALA A 303 9.50 -7.79 -19.37
C ALA A 303 8.79 -9.11 -19.07
N ALA A 304 7.50 -9.23 -19.42
CA ALA A 304 6.72 -10.47 -19.25
C ALA A 304 7.26 -11.60 -20.14
N ILE A 305 7.55 -11.34 -21.42
CA ILE A 305 8.17 -12.30 -22.34
C ILE A 305 9.48 -12.84 -21.74
N LYS A 306 10.37 -11.93 -21.31
CA LYS A 306 11.65 -12.31 -20.69
C LYS A 306 11.46 -13.12 -19.40
N ARG A 307 10.48 -12.77 -18.57
CA ARG A 307 10.18 -13.48 -17.31
C ARG A 307 9.62 -14.89 -17.53
N ILE A 308 8.73 -15.05 -18.52
CA ILE A 308 8.09 -16.33 -18.82
C ILE A 308 9.09 -17.28 -19.50
N THR A 309 9.85 -16.78 -20.47
CA THR A 309 10.79 -17.59 -21.27
C THR A 309 12.17 -17.77 -20.62
N GLY A 310 12.51 -16.96 -19.62
CA GLY A 310 13.78 -17.06 -18.90
C GLY A 310 13.90 -18.39 -18.16
N SER A 311 15.07 -19.03 -18.29
CA SER A 311 15.41 -20.20 -17.48
C SER A 311 15.78 -19.77 -16.07
N ASP A 312 15.23 -20.47 -15.07
CA ASP A 312 15.55 -20.26 -13.66
C ASP A 312 15.92 -21.58 -13.00
N LEU A 313 16.94 -21.52 -12.14
CA LEU A 313 17.44 -22.65 -11.36
C LEU A 313 17.72 -22.14 -9.95
N ASN A 314 17.18 -22.83 -8.96
CA ASN A 314 17.49 -22.58 -7.57
C ASN A 314 17.55 -23.91 -6.80
N ILE A 315 18.49 -24.00 -5.87
CA ILE A 315 18.59 -25.11 -4.92
C ILE A 315 18.66 -24.55 -3.50
N SER A 316 18.09 -25.26 -2.54
CA SER A 316 18.30 -24.93 -1.13
C SER A 316 18.31 -26.16 -0.22
N ALA A 317 19.13 -26.11 0.81
CA ALA A 317 19.13 -27.09 1.88
C ALA A 317 18.25 -26.56 3.03
N PRO A 318 17.30 -27.36 3.56
CA PRO A 318 16.40 -26.92 4.63
C PRO A 318 17.11 -26.65 5.96
N GLY A 319 18.33 -27.15 6.15
CA GLY A 319 19.11 -26.94 7.36
C GLY A 319 20.39 -27.77 7.39
N ILE A 320 20.91 -27.93 8.62
CA ILE A 320 22.06 -28.80 8.94
C ILE A 320 21.52 -30.20 9.23
N PHE A 321 22.19 -31.22 8.70
CA PHE A 321 21.80 -32.62 8.85
C PHE A 321 22.66 -33.28 9.93
N LEU A 322 22.04 -34.03 10.84
CA LEU A 322 22.79 -34.90 11.75
C LEU A 322 23.43 -36.06 10.95
N PRO A 323 24.55 -36.62 11.43
CA PRO A 323 25.13 -37.83 10.85
C PRO A 323 24.07 -38.93 10.64
N ASP A 324 24.22 -39.71 9.58
CA ASP A 324 23.30 -40.81 9.20
C ASP A 324 21.87 -40.42 8.77
N SER A 325 21.51 -39.13 8.79
CA SER A 325 20.19 -38.65 8.35
C SER A 325 19.98 -38.76 6.84
N GLU A 326 18.72 -38.87 6.41
CA GLU A 326 18.36 -38.69 5.01
C GLU A 326 18.48 -37.22 4.62
N ILE A 327 19.12 -36.95 3.48
CA ILE A 327 19.37 -35.60 3.00
C ILE A 327 18.46 -35.31 1.80
N GLN A 328 17.59 -34.32 1.97
CA GLN A 328 16.73 -33.80 0.92
C GLN A 328 17.02 -32.32 0.71
N ILE A 329 17.12 -31.92 -0.55
CA ILE A 329 17.30 -30.53 -0.98
C ILE A 329 16.06 -30.09 -1.76
N SER A 330 15.69 -28.83 -1.63
CA SER A 330 14.70 -28.22 -2.52
C SER A 330 15.35 -27.89 -3.85
N LEU A 331 14.72 -28.30 -4.96
CA LEU A 331 15.05 -27.89 -6.32
C LEU A 331 13.86 -27.10 -6.87
N SER A 332 14.11 -25.87 -7.31
CA SER A 332 13.17 -25.09 -8.12
C SER A 332 13.77 -24.86 -9.49
N SER A 333 12.98 -25.08 -10.54
CA SER A 333 13.42 -24.88 -11.91
C SER A 333 12.30 -24.37 -12.81
N ARG A 334 12.67 -23.64 -13.87
CA ARG A 334 11.77 -23.20 -14.95
C ARG A 334 12.54 -23.25 -16.27
N ASN A 335 11.92 -23.77 -17.33
CA ASN A 335 12.51 -23.86 -18.68
C ASN A 335 13.89 -24.54 -18.69
N ILE A 336 14.01 -25.63 -17.93
CA ILE A 336 15.21 -26.45 -17.82
C ILE A 336 14.76 -27.89 -17.85
N LYS A 337 15.25 -28.69 -18.80
CA LYS A 337 14.88 -30.12 -18.90
C LYS A 337 15.64 -31.00 -17.91
N LYS A 338 16.91 -30.68 -17.68
CA LYS A 338 17.85 -31.51 -16.93
C LYS A 338 18.77 -30.66 -16.07
N VAL A 339 18.96 -31.08 -14.82
CA VAL A 339 19.91 -30.46 -13.88
C VAL A 339 21.00 -31.48 -13.53
N ASN A 340 22.25 -31.06 -13.59
CA ASN A 340 23.39 -31.84 -13.14
C ASN A 340 23.79 -31.38 -11.74
N PHE A 341 24.00 -32.33 -10.84
CA PHE A 341 24.44 -32.09 -9.48
C PHE A 341 25.85 -32.62 -9.29
N THR A 342 26.71 -31.84 -8.63
CA THR A 342 28.00 -32.31 -8.15
C THR A 342 28.22 -31.86 -6.71
N LEU A 343 28.61 -32.80 -5.86
CA LEU A 343 28.88 -32.58 -4.46
C LEU A 343 30.39 -32.59 -4.22
N TYR A 344 30.92 -31.53 -3.64
CA TYR A 344 32.33 -31.37 -3.33
C TYR A 344 32.54 -31.29 -1.81
N ARG A 345 33.55 -32.00 -1.28
CA ARG A 345 33.94 -31.85 0.14
C ARG A 345 34.68 -30.52 0.32
N ILE A 346 34.29 -29.75 1.32
CA ILE A 346 34.90 -28.45 1.65
C ILE A 346 35.26 -28.37 3.14
N ASP A 347 36.12 -27.41 3.47
CA ASP A 347 36.48 -27.05 4.84
C ASP A 347 36.07 -25.59 5.04
N LEU A 348 35.07 -25.33 5.88
CA LEU A 348 34.54 -23.97 6.10
C LEU A 348 35.58 -23.03 6.72
N VAL A 349 36.50 -23.53 7.55
CA VAL A 349 37.57 -22.72 8.15
C VAL A 349 38.59 -22.31 7.10
N ARG A 350 38.89 -23.21 6.14
CA ARG A 350 39.85 -22.96 5.06
C ARG A 350 39.24 -22.18 3.88
N ASP A 351 38.05 -22.59 3.43
CA ASP A 351 37.48 -22.23 2.13
C ASP A 351 36.51 -21.03 2.20
N ALA A 352 35.90 -20.75 3.36
CA ALA A 352 35.09 -19.54 3.51
C ALA A 352 35.98 -18.29 3.58
N ASN A 353 35.84 -17.41 2.60
CA ASN A 353 36.70 -16.23 2.42
C ASN A 353 35.88 -15.00 2.01
N PHE A 354 36.08 -13.89 2.72
CA PHE A 354 35.36 -12.62 2.54
C PHE A 354 36.28 -11.43 2.21
N VAL A 355 37.60 -11.63 2.05
CA VAL A 355 38.60 -10.53 1.87
C VAL A 355 38.27 -9.61 0.70
N SER A 356 37.73 -10.13 -0.40
CA SER A 356 37.39 -9.36 -1.59
C SER A 356 35.91 -8.96 -1.66
N ASP A 357 35.15 -9.18 -0.59
CA ASP A 357 33.72 -8.89 -0.58
C ASP A 357 33.45 -7.44 -0.18
N THR A 358 33.11 -6.60 -1.16
CA THR A 358 32.55 -5.27 -0.90
C THR A 358 31.04 -5.31 -0.62
N GLY A 359 30.44 -6.51 -0.73
CA GLY A 359 29.03 -6.77 -0.49
C GLY A 359 28.66 -6.89 0.99
N ARG A 360 27.36 -6.77 1.26
CA ARG A 360 26.75 -6.85 2.61
C ARG A 360 26.10 -8.23 2.87
N SER A 361 26.53 -9.33 2.27
CA SER A 361 25.85 -10.63 2.41
C SER A 361 26.83 -11.74 2.79
N THR A 362 26.67 -12.30 3.98
CA THR A 362 27.40 -13.50 4.41
C THR A 362 26.97 -14.76 3.66
N TYR A 363 25.95 -14.69 2.80
CA TYR A 363 25.41 -15.84 2.07
C TYR A 363 26.03 -16.03 0.69
N ASP A 364 26.76 -15.04 0.15
CA ASP A 364 27.26 -15.07 -1.22
C ASP A 364 28.60 -15.83 -1.36
N PHE A 365 29.23 -16.20 -0.24
CA PHE A 365 30.57 -16.82 -0.22
C PHE A 365 30.63 -18.16 -0.95
N LEU A 366 29.54 -18.94 -0.95
CA LEU A 366 29.46 -20.25 -1.60
C LEU A 366 29.74 -20.17 -3.10
N ALA A 367 29.30 -19.08 -3.75
CA ALA A 367 29.55 -18.84 -5.17
C ALA A 367 31.05 -18.66 -5.48
N ARG A 368 31.86 -18.28 -4.50
CA ARG A 368 33.29 -17.95 -4.65
C ARG A 368 34.23 -19.06 -4.23
N ILE A 369 33.73 -20.09 -3.54
CA ILE A 369 34.55 -21.24 -3.15
C ILE A 369 35.15 -21.88 -4.42
N SER A 370 36.48 -22.00 -4.44
CA SER A 370 37.18 -22.63 -5.55
C SER A 370 37.03 -24.16 -5.48
N ILE A 371 36.40 -24.74 -6.49
CA ILE A 371 36.18 -26.20 -6.60
C ILE A 371 37.29 -26.92 -7.36
N SER A 372 38.29 -26.21 -7.89
CA SER A 372 39.34 -26.80 -8.75
C SER A 372 40.21 -27.84 -8.06
N LYS A 373 40.33 -27.75 -6.73
CA LYS A 373 41.07 -28.70 -5.87
C LYS A 373 40.16 -29.42 -4.87
N ALA A 374 38.85 -29.19 -4.93
CA ALA A 374 37.92 -29.80 -3.99
C ALA A 374 37.68 -31.27 -4.36
N GLU A 375 37.63 -32.14 -3.36
CA GLU A 375 37.35 -33.56 -3.56
C GLU A 375 35.92 -33.72 -4.06
N LYS A 376 35.77 -34.31 -5.25
CA LYS A 376 34.46 -34.63 -5.82
C LYS A 376 33.93 -35.92 -5.18
N VAL A 377 32.88 -35.77 -4.36
CA VAL A 377 32.28 -36.87 -3.58
C VAL A 377 31.25 -37.63 -4.40
N LYS A 378 30.38 -36.90 -5.12
CA LYS A 378 29.28 -37.50 -5.88
C LYS A 378 28.87 -36.61 -7.05
N SER A 379 28.43 -37.22 -8.16
CA SER A 379 27.66 -36.54 -9.20
C SER A 379 26.48 -37.37 -9.64
N TRP A 380 25.39 -36.70 -9.99
CA TRP A 380 24.23 -37.32 -10.62
C TRP A 380 23.50 -36.26 -11.46
N SER A 381 22.50 -36.68 -12.22
CA SER A 381 21.64 -35.76 -12.96
C SER A 381 20.19 -36.12 -12.75
N LYS A 382 19.30 -35.15 -12.94
CA LYS A 382 17.86 -35.34 -12.78
C LYS A 382 17.11 -34.59 -13.88
N GLU A 383 16.15 -35.27 -14.49
CA GLU A 383 15.18 -34.64 -15.37
C GLU A 383 14.13 -33.92 -14.51
N THR A 384 13.80 -32.68 -14.87
CA THR A 384 12.89 -31.80 -14.10
C THR A 384 11.41 -32.04 -14.43
N GLY A 385 11.14 -32.76 -15.53
CA GLY A 385 9.80 -32.89 -16.09
C GLY A 385 9.31 -31.63 -16.83
N ASP A 386 10.21 -30.74 -17.26
CA ASP A 386 9.86 -29.60 -18.11
C ASP A 386 9.25 -30.03 -19.45
N THR A 387 8.00 -29.62 -19.68
CA THR A 387 7.24 -29.90 -20.90
C THR A 387 7.17 -28.71 -21.86
N GLY A 388 7.81 -27.59 -21.53
CA GLY A 388 7.71 -26.34 -22.29
C GLY A 388 6.40 -25.58 -22.07
N ASP A 389 5.76 -25.80 -20.92
CA ASP A 389 4.57 -25.05 -20.47
C ASP A 389 4.93 -23.77 -19.68
N TYR A 390 6.23 -23.48 -19.55
CA TYR A 390 6.81 -22.34 -18.83
C TYR A 390 6.50 -22.28 -17.33
N LYS A 391 5.85 -23.30 -16.77
CA LYS A 391 5.49 -23.33 -15.35
C LYS A 391 6.73 -23.60 -14.49
N PRO A 392 6.90 -22.87 -13.37
CA PRO A 392 7.92 -23.21 -12.40
C PRO A 392 7.58 -24.58 -11.79
N ARG A 393 8.61 -25.40 -11.58
CA ARG A 393 8.52 -26.72 -10.95
C ARG A 393 9.38 -26.72 -9.70
N SER A 394 8.82 -27.25 -8.62
CA SER A 394 9.52 -27.39 -7.35
C SER A 394 9.36 -28.80 -6.82
N GLU A 395 10.46 -29.37 -6.34
CA GLU A 395 10.47 -30.72 -5.78
C GLU A 395 11.59 -30.90 -4.76
N LEU A 396 11.45 -31.93 -3.92
CA LEU A 396 12.52 -32.37 -3.03
C LEU A 396 13.34 -33.44 -3.71
N VAL A 397 14.65 -33.19 -3.83
CA VAL A 397 15.61 -34.14 -4.40
C VAL A 397 16.36 -34.81 -3.25
N ARG A 398 16.28 -36.14 -3.19
CA ARG A 398 17.04 -36.94 -2.23
C ARG A 398 18.47 -37.14 -2.73
N ILE A 399 19.46 -36.91 -1.87
CA ILE A 399 20.84 -37.35 -2.11
C ILE A 399 20.93 -38.82 -1.68
N GLU A 400 21.05 -39.74 -2.64
CA GLU A 400 21.12 -41.18 -2.31
C GLU A 400 22.41 -41.55 -1.56
N GLY A 401 22.30 -42.52 -0.65
CA GLY A 401 23.40 -42.92 0.22
C GLY A 401 23.57 -42.02 1.44
N LYS A 402 24.50 -42.39 2.31
CA LYS A 402 24.85 -41.62 3.50
C LYS A 402 26.11 -40.80 3.24
N LEU A 403 26.10 -39.53 3.63
CA LEU A 403 27.29 -38.70 3.64
C LEU A 403 27.97 -38.83 5.01
N GLN A 404 29.30 -38.91 5.01
CA GLN A 404 30.08 -38.81 6.24
C GLN A 404 29.94 -37.41 6.85
N PRO A 405 30.19 -37.23 8.15
CA PRO A 405 30.31 -35.90 8.72
C PRO A 405 31.27 -35.01 7.90
N GLY A 406 30.90 -33.74 7.73
CA GLY A 406 31.63 -32.76 6.95
C GLY A 406 30.74 -31.71 6.29
N ALA A 407 31.39 -30.65 5.80
CA ALA A 407 30.77 -29.64 4.97
C ALA A 407 30.93 -30.01 3.48
N TYR A 408 29.85 -29.85 2.72
CA TYR A 408 29.83 -30.14 1.30
C TYR A 408 29.23 -28.97 0.52
N LEU A 409 29.87 -28.62 -0.60
CA LEU A 409 29.33 -27.68 -1.56
C LEU A 409 28.58 -28.47 -2.64
N LEU A 410 27.27 -28.32 -2.68
CA LEU A 410 26.44 -28.86 -3.75
C LEU A 410 26.34 -27.82 -4.87
N GLU A 411 26.81 -28.17 -6.05
CA GLU A 411 26.62 -27.38 -7.27
C GLU A 411 25.53 -28.02 -8.14
N ALA A 412 24.49 -27.25 -8.48
CA ALA A 412 23.50 -27.60 -9.47
C ALA A 412 23.71 -26.75 -10.74
N SER A 413 23.78 -27.39 -11.90
CA SER A 413 24.04 -26.71 -13.16
C SER A 413 23.16 -27.20 -14.32
N SER A 414 22.85 -26.28 -15.23
CA SER A 414 22.17 -26.55 -16.50
C SER A 414 22.55 -25.48 -17.52
N GLY A 415 23.26 -25.86 -18.58
CA GLY A 415 23.80 -24.90 -19.55
C GLY A 415 24.75 -23.92 -18.87
N GLU A 416 24.49 -22.62 -18.99
CA GLU A 416 25.25 -21.54 -18.34
C GLU A 416 24.81 -21.26 -16.89
N LEU A 417 23.67 -21.83 -16.45
CA LEU A 417 23.19 -21.65 -15.09
C LEU A 417 23.98 -22.53 -14.12
N SER A 418 24.47 -21.92 -13.05
CA SER A 418 25.05 -22.61 -11.90
C SER A 418 24.52 -22.00 -10.60
N ARG A 419 24.19 -22.86 -9.65
CA ARG A 419 23.80 -22.51 -8.28
C ARG A 419 24.53 -23.41 -7.30
N ARG A 420 24.87 -22.85 -6.15
CA ARG A 420 25.62 -23.54 -5.11
C ARG A 420 24.91 -23.42 -3.78
N GLU A 421 24.93 -24.51 -3.02
CA GLU A 421 24.33 -24.60 -1.70
C GLU A 421 25.25 -25.38 -0.76
N LEU A 422 25.22 -25.03 0.52
CA LEU A 422 25.91 -25.76 1.57
C LEU A 422 25.06 -26.93 2.05
N VAL A 423 25.59 -28.13 1.97
CA VAL A 423 25.07 -29.31 2.66
C VAL A 423 26.02 -29.60 3.81
N LEU A 424 25.60 -29.32 5.04
CA LEU A 424 26.40 -29.59 6.23
C LEU A 424 25.86 -30.81 6.96
N VAL A 425 26.72 -31.83 7.11
CA VAL A 425 26.44 -33.03 7.91
C VAL A 425 27.29 -32.97 9.16
N SER A 426 26.70 -32.66 10.30
CA SER A 426 27.45 -32.41 11.53
C SER A 426 26.58 -32.57 12.76
N ASP A 427 27.18 -33.09 13.83
CA ASP A 427 26.65 -33.05 15.19
C ASP A 427 27.25 -31.90 16.01
N ALA A 428 28.03 -31.02 15.39
CA ALA A 428 28.67 -29.90 16.07
C ALA A 428 27.94 -28.59 15.84
N VAL A 429 27.88 -27.74 16.86
CA VAL A 429 27.16 -26.47 16.88
C VAL A 429 28.05 -25.35 17.39
N LEU A 430 27.87 -24.15 16.83
CA LEU A 430 28.45 -22.92 17.32
C LEU A 430 27.40 -22.06 18.02
N VAL A 431 27.71 -21.62 19.24
CA VAL A 431 26.96 -20.59 19.97
C VAL A 431 27.86 -19.37 20.10
N THR A 432 27.32 -18.16 19.90
CA THR A 432 28.11 -16.93 19.98
C THR A 432 27.48 -15.85 20.85
N LYS A 433 28.33 -15.04 21.47
CA LYS A 433 27.94 -13.80 22.15
C LYS A 433 28.91 -12.68 21.78
N THR A 434 28.36 -11.57 21.29
CA THR A 434 29.13 -10.36 20.98
C THR A 434 28.98 -9.33 22.11
N SER A 435 30.08 -8.75 22.58
CA SER A 435 30.09 -7.71 23.61
C SER A 435 31.26 -6.76 23.42
N GLY A 436 30.99 -5.53 22.97
CA GLY A 436 32.04 -4.54 22.68
C GLY A 436 33.06 -5.10 21.68
N THR A 437 34.33 -5.10 22.04
CA THR A 437 35.44 -5.62 21.23
C THR A 437 35.70 -7.12 21.40
N ARG A 438 34.72 -7.88 21.89
CA ARG A 438 34.87 -9.32 22.14
C ARG A 438 33.74 -10.11 21.49
N VAL A 439 34.12 -11.23 20.88
CA VAL A 439 33.19 -12.25 20.40
C VAL A 439 33.55 -13.57 21.07
N LEU A 440 32.68 -14.05 21.93
CA LEU A 440 32.79 -15.38 22.51
C LEU A 440 32.16 -16.39 21.55
N ALA A 441 32.90 -17.43 21.17
CA ALA A 441 32.39 -18.59 20.46
C ALA A 441 32.49 -19.82 21.35
N TYR A 442 31.42 -20.62 21.40
CA TYR A 442 31.36 -21.90 22.07
C TYR A 442 31.07 -22.99 21.04
N PHE A 443 31.96 -23.97 20.92
CA PHE A 443 31.86 -25.09 20.01
C PHE A 443 31.60 -26.38 20.78
N CYS A 444 30.48 -27.02 20.48
CA CYS A 444 29.94 -28.10 21.29
C CYS A 444 29.14 -29.12 20.47
N SER A 445 28.84 -30.25 21.07
CA SER A 445 27.93 -31.24 20.49
C SER A 445 26.47 -30.77 20.55
N ALA A 446 25.73 -31.01 19.47
CA ALA A 446 24.29 -30.79 19.37
C ALA A 446 23.46 -31.73 20.26
N TYR A 447 24.03 -32.87 20.66
CA TYR A 447 23.29 -33.91 21.40
C TYR A 447 23.16 -33.58 22.88
N ASP A 448 24.25 -33.16 23.52
CA ASP A 448 24.35 -32.98 24.96
C ASP A 448 24.98 -31.65 25.38
N GLY A 449 25.42 -30.84 24.42
CA GLY A 449 26.12 -29.59 24.69
C GLY A 449 27.52 -29.78 25.25
N ALA A 450 28.14 -30.97 25.15
CA ALA A 450 29.50 -31.20 25.61
C ALA A 450 30.52 -30.40 24.78
N PRO A 451 31.59 -29.86 25.42
CA PRO A 451 32.58 -29.04 24.74
C PRO A 451 33.40 -29.84 23.72
N ILE A 452 33.66 -29.24 22.56
CA ILE A 452 34.63 -29.73 21.58
C ILE A 452 35.89 -28.87 21.73
N ASN A 453 36.90 -29.41 22.40
CA ASN A 453 38.07 -28.67 22.90
C ASN A 453 39.32 -28.73 22.00
N ASP A 454 39.26 -29.41 20.86
CA ASP A 454 40.31 -29.50 19.85
C ASP A 454 39.90 -28.81 18.52
N GLY A 455 39.02 -27.82 18.60
CA GLY A 455 38.46 -27.11 17.47
C GLY A 455 39.30 -25.93 17.00
N THR A 456 39.61 -25.86 15.71
CA THR A 456 40.08 -24.62 15.05
C THR A 456 38.88 -23.77 14.67
N MET A 457 38.96 -22.46 14.89
CA MET A 457 37.91 -21.49 14.58
C MET A 457 38.42 -20.34 13.74
N LYS A 458 37.54 -19.80 12.89
CA LYS A 458 37.76 -18.56 12.15
C LYS A 458 36.53 -17.67 12.20
N LEU A 459 36.75 -16.41 12.54
CA LEU A 459 35.77 -15.33 12.51
C LEU A 459 36.11 -14.35 11.40
N TRP A 460 35.13 -14.06 10.56
CA TRP A 460 35.08 -12.92 9.65
C TRP A 460 34.14 -11.87 10.23
N MET A 461 34.59 -10.64 10.39
CA MET A 461 33.79 -9.51 10.87
C MET A 461 33.84 -8.37 9.86
N ASN A 462 32.68 -7.84 9.46
CA ASN A 462 32.58 -6.71 8.55
C ASN A 462 32.61 -5.40 9.34
N GLU A 463 33.75 -4.70 9.33
CA GLU A 463 34.00 -3.52 10.15
C GLU A 463 34.13 -2.27 9.26
N TYR A 464 33.62 -1.14 9.76
CA TYR A 464 33.78 0.15 9.07
C TYR A 464 35.11 0.79 9.46
N ASN A 465 36.01 0.99 8.49
CA ASN A 465 37.36 1.51 8.73
C ASN A 465 37.50 3.03 8.54
N GLY A 466 36.39 3.76 8.39
CA GLY A 466 36.40 5.20 8.10
C GLY A 466 36.22 5.55 6.62
N ALA A 467 36.70 4.70 5.71
CA ALA A 467 36.57 4.88 4.25
C ALA A 467 35.54 3.92 3.61
N GLY A 468 35.25 2.80 4.27
CA GLY A 468 34.31 1.80 3.80
C GLY A 468 34.20 0.61 4.75
N TRP A 469 33.36 -0.33 4.35
CA TRP A 469 33.17 -1.61 5.02
C TRP A 469 34.22 -2.61 4.53
N VAL A 470 34.90 -3.29 5.45
CA VAL A 470 35.95 -4.27 5.16
C VAL A 470 35.81 -5.49 6.06
N TRP A 471 36.02 -6.67 5.48
CA TRP A 471 36.03 -7.92 6.23
C TRP A 471 37.40 -8.18 6.87
N ASN A 472 37.42 -8.22 8.21
CA ASN A 472 38.59 -8.57 9.01
C ASN A 472 38.52 -10.04 9.43
N GLU A 473 39.65 -10.74 9.33
CA GLU A 473 39.82 -12.14 9.73
C GLU A 473 40.40 -12.22 11.14
N TYR A 474 39.88 -13.16 11.95
CA TYR A 474 40.41 -13.55 13.24
C TYR A 474 40.44 -15.07 13.35
N ASN A 475 41.54 -15.62 13.84
CA ASN A 475 41.72 -17.06 14.04
C ASN A 475 41.74 -17.40 15.54
N GLY A 476 41.30 -18.61 15.87
CA GLY A 476 41.24 -19.09 17.25
C GLY A 476 41.27 -20.60 17.33
N GLU A 477 41.57 -21.11 18.52
CA GLU A 477 41.48 -22.51 18.89
C GLU A 477 40.70 -22.60 20.19
N THR A 478 39.84 -23.61 20.31
CA THR A 478 39.06 -23.82 21.53
C THR A 478 39.95 -24.15 22.71
N ASP A 479 39.57 -23.67 23.89
CA ASP A 479 40.12 -24.14 25.16
C ASP A 479 39.49 -25.46 25.62
N GLU A 480 39.86 -25.92 26.82
CA GLU A 480 39.33 -27.14 27.45
C GLU A 480 37.80 -27.15 27.61
N ASN A 481 37.16 -25.98 27.60
CA ASN A 481 35.71 -25.79 27.68
C ASN A 481 35.07 -25.62 26.30
N GLY A 482 35.78 -25.88 25.20
CA GLY A 482 35.25 -25.70 23.85
C GLY A 482 35.03 -24.24 23.46
N MET A 483 35.63 -23.29 24.19
CA MET A 483 35.39 -21.86 24.05
C MET A 483 36.59 -21.14 23.46
N TYR A 484 36.33 -20.06 22.72
CA TYR A 484 37.36 -19.08 22.35
C TYR A 484 36.79 -17.66 22.36
N ILE A 485 37.59 -16.70 22.82
CA ILE A 485 37.24 -15.28 22.80
C ILE A 485 38.08 -14.56 21.75
N PHE A 486 37.45 -14.23 20.62
CA PHE A 486 38.06 -13.35 19.63
C PHE A 486 38.12 -11.92 20.18
N LYS A 487 39.31 -11.31 20.09
CA LYS A 487 39.54 -9.90 20.43
C LYS A 487 39.55 -9.08 19.14
N LEU A 488 38.54 -8.24 19.00
CA LEU A 488 38.39 -7.33 17.86
C LEU A 488 39.25 -6.10 18.04
N LYS A 489 39.54 -5.42 16.92
CA LYS A 489 40.31 -4.16 16.94
C LYS A 489 39.44 -3.01 17.46
N ASP A 490 38.22 -2.93 16.97
CA ASP A 490 37.23 -1.90 17.29
C ASP A 490 35.89 -2.52 17.70
N ASN A 491 34.94 -1.69 18.16
CA ASN A 491 33.60 -2.16 18.50
C ASN A 491 32.71 -2.17 17.25
N PRO A 492 32.33 -3.35 16.73
CA PRO A 492 31.69 -3.49 15.44
C PRO A 492 30.18 -3.29 15.59
N SER A 493 29.74 -2.04 15.82
CA SER A 493 28.32 -1.73 15.97
C SER A 493 27.55 -2.00 14.68
N ARG A 494 26.55 -2.90 14.73
CA ARG A 494 25.73 -3.35 13.58
C ARG A 494 26.51 -4.07 12.47
N SER A 495 27.69 -4.56 12.77
CA SER A 495 28.52 -5.30 11.82
C SER A 495 28.00 -6.70 11.56
N GLN A 496 28.17 -7.17 10.33
CA GLN A 496 27.94 -8.58 10.00
C GLN A 496 29.12 -9.43 10.41
N PHE A 497 28.86 -10.69 10.72
CA PHE A 497 29.91 -11.65 11.00
C PHE A 497 29.59 -13.04 10.47
N PHE A 498 30.64 -13.83 10.23
CA PHE A 498 30.59 -15.25 9.93
C PHE A 498 31.64 -15.97 10.77
N ILE A 499 31.24 -16.95 11.56
CA ILE A 499 32.12 -17.81 12.35
C ILE A 499 32.05 -19.22 11.77
N SER A 500 33.19 -19.86 11.60
CA SER A 500 33.29 -21.29 11.29
C SER A 500 34.21 -21.98 12.28
N ALA A 501 33.94 -23.25 12.57
CA ALA A 501 34.75 -24.08 13.45
C ALA A 501 34.87 -25.50 12.88
N ARG A 502 36.00 -26.16 13.18
CA ARG A 502 36.31 -27.52 12.75
C ARG A 502 37.10 -28.29 13.80
N SER A 503 36.68 -29.53 14.09
CA SER A 503 37.44 -30.55 14.82
C SER A 503 37.36 -31.86 14.03
N GLY A 504 38.48 -32.27 13.42
CA GLY A 504 38.48 -33.35 12.43
C GLY A 504 37.52 -33.06 11.27
N ASP A 505 36.50 -33.92 11.12
CA ASP A 505 35.42 -33.80 10.13
C ASP A 505 34.18 -33.04 10.65
N ARG A 506 34.07 -32.84 11.96
CA ARG A 506 32.97 -32.09 12.57
C ARG A 506 33.18 -30.60 12.28
N GLN A 507 32.19 -30.00 11.62
CA GLN A 507 32.23 -28.58 11.25
C GLN A 507 30.95 -27.89 11.67
N ALA A 508 31.05 -26.61 12.02
CA ALA A 508 29.90 -25.76 12.31
C ALA A 508 30.16 -24.36 11.74
N PHE A 509 29.09 -23.63 11.45
CA PHE A 509 29.17 -22.22 11.14
C PHE A 509 28.00 -21.45 11.77
N LEU A 510 28.18 -20.15 11.89
CA LEU A 510 27.13 -19.23 12.29
C LEU A 510 27.37 -17.88 11.58
N ALA A 511 26.32 -17.35 10.96
CA ALA A 511 26.32 -16.02 10.37
C ALA A 511 25.29 -15.13 11.07
N GLY A 512 25.60 -13.85 11.23
CA GLY A 512 24.70 -12.95 11.92
C GLY A 512 25.16 -11.50 11.94
N TYR A 513 24.55 -10.72 12.84
CA TYR A 513 24.88 -9.32 13.09
C TYR A 513 25.29 -9.14 14.54
N GLY A 514 26.34 -8.37 14.77
CA GLY A 514 26.74 -7.90 16.10
C GLY A 514 25.64 -7.03 16.70
N GLY A 515 25.37 -7.24 17.99
CA GLY A 515 24.33 -6.50 18.71
C GLY A 515 24.59 -4.99 18.71
N TYR A 516 23.52 -4.19 18.67
CA TYR A 516 23.63 -2.73 18.77
C TYR A 516 23.93 -2.32 20.22
N TYR A 517 25.20 -2.06 20.52
CA TYR A 517 25.60 -1.56 21.83
C TYR A 517 25.66 -0.02 21.82
N ARG A 518 24.59 0.64 22.27
CA ARG A 518 24.68 2.05 22.70
C ARG A 518 25.20 2.06 24.13
N SER A 519 26.49 2.33 24.30
CA SER A 519 26.97 2.88 25.57
C SER A 519 26.28 4.24 25.75
N GLN A 520 25.22 4.29 26.56
CA GLN A 520 24.78 5.56 27.13
C GLN A 520 25.43 5.66 28.51
N PRO A 521 26.54 6.40 28.66
CA PRO A 521 27.12 6.62 29.97
C PRO A 521 26.08 7.38 30.81
N PHE A 522 25.57 6.70 31.84
CA PHE A 522 24.65 7.22 32.86
C PHE A 522 23.28 7.70 32.35
N GLN A 523 22.32 6.78 32.28
CA GLN A 523 20.91 7.13 32.13
C GLN A 523 20.39 7.74 33.42
N TRP A 524 19.94 8.99 33.35
CA TRP A 524 19.23 9.61 34.45
C TRP A 524 17.87 8.97 34.67
N ARG A 525 17.50 8.73 35.93
CA ARG A 525 16.22 8.17 36.35
C ARG A 525 15.60 9.10 37.37
N PHE A 526 14.38 9.55 37.09
CA PHE A 526 13.65 10.50 37.91
C PHE A 526 12.35 9.85 38.39
N TYR A 527 12.05 10.05 39.67
CA TYR A 527 10.77 9.71 40.26
C TYR A 527 10.21 10.96 40.95
N ALA A 528 9.30 11.64 40.27
CA ALA A 528 8.62 12.82 40.78
C ALA A 528 7.20 12.45 41.21
N TYR A 529 6.79 12.90 42.39
CA TYR A 529 5.47 12.59 42.94
C TYR A 529 4.99 13.69 43.89
N THR A 530 3.70 13.68 44.14
CA THR A 530 2.98 14.58 45.05
C THR A 530 2.32 13.78 46.18
N ASP A 531 1.79 14.45 47.21
CA ASP A 531 1.04 13.78 48.28
C ASP A 531 -0.30 13.19 47.79
N ARG A 532 -0.87 13.76 46.73
CA ARG A 532 -2.15 13.36 46.13
C ARG A 532 -2.09 13.36 44.61
N PRO A 533 -2.79 12.44 43.92
CA PRO A 533 -2.82 12.42 42.46
C PRO A 533 -3.62 13.58 41.84
N ALA A 534 -4.55 14.19 42.59
CA ALA A 534 -5.38 15.29 42.12
C ALA A 534 -5.60 16.39 43.17
N TYR A 535 -5.68 17.63 42.70
CA TYR A 535 -5.87 18.85 43.48
C TYR A 535 -7.01 19.70 42.93
N ARG A 536 -7.50 20.63 43.75
CA ARG A 536 -8.49 21.64 43.37
C ARG A 536 -7.84 23.01 43.20
N PRO A 537 -8.46 23.90 42.40
CA PRO A 537 -8.05 25.30 42.36
C PRO A 537 -8.10 25.93 43.76
N GLY A 538 -7.09 26.74 44.10
CA GLY A 538 -6.88 27.34 45.42
C GLY A 538 -6.00 26.51 46.37
N GLU A 539 -5.68 25.26 46.04
CA GLU A 539 -4.78 24.43 46.87
C GLU A 539 -3.30 24.71 46.59
N THR A 540 -2.45 24.42 47.57
CA THR A 540 -1.00 24.40 47.39
C THR A 540 -0.52 22.96 47.26
N ILE A 541 0.16 22.67 46.16
CA ILE A 541 0.80 21.38 45.90
C ILE A 541 2.17 21.34 46.54
N GLN A 542 2.51 20.20 47.13
CA GLN A 542 3.86 19.85 47.50
C GLN A 542 4.31 18.68 46.62
N TRP A 543 5.47 18.80 46.00
CA TRP A 543 6.04 17.74 45.17
C TRP A 543 7.46 17.42 45.60
N LYS A 544 7.86 16.17 45.39
CA LYS A 544 9.22 15.69 45.65
C LYS A 544 9.74 14.91 44.46
N CYS A 545 11.03 15.03 44.18
CA CYS A 545 11.73 14.26 43.15
C CYS A 545 12.89 13.47 43.76
N ILE A 546 13.07 12.23 43.32
CA ILE A 546 14.23 11.38 43.61
C ILE A 546 14.93 11.07 42.29
N VAL A 547 16.25 11.21 42.26
CA VAL A 547 17.09 11.12 41.07
C VAL A 547 18.17 10.07 41.26
N ARG A 548 18.40 9.25 40.23
CA ARG A 548 19.51 8.28 40.15
C ARG A 548 20.20 8.36 38.79
N LYS A 549 21.47 7.96 38.73
CA LYS A 549 22.19 7.66 37.49
C LYS A 549 22.34 6.15 37.36
N TYR A 550 22.07 5.59 36.19
CA TYR A 550 22.21 4.16 35.91
C TYR A 550 23.25 3.94 34.81
N ASP A 551 24.32 3.20 35.10
CA ASP A 551 25.44 2.99 34.16
C ASP A 551 25.31 1.73 33.28
N GLY A 552 24.21 0.98 33.47
CA GLY A 552 24.00 -0.31 32.80
C GLY A 552 24.10 -1.51 33.74
N ALA A 553 24.67 -1.34 34.94
CA ALA A 553 24.78 -2.37 35.97
C ALA A 553 24.24 -1.89 37.33
N ASP A 554 24.64 -0.69 37.77
CA ASP A 554 24.36 -0.16 39.11
C ASP A 554 23.67 1.21 39.09
N TYR A 555 23.03 1.54 40.22
CA TYR A 555 22.43 2.85 40.46
C TYR A 555 23.29 3.71 41.39
N PHE A 556 23.54 4.94 40.98
CA PHE A 556 24.33 5.93 41.72
C PHE A 556 23.47 7.11 42.15
N VAL A 557 23.79 7.69 43.31
CA VAL A 557 23.12 8.86 43.87
C VAL A 557 23.86 10.13 43.42
N PRO A 558 23.25 10.99 42.59
CA PRO A 558 23.86 12.25 42.14
C PRO A 558 23.64 13.36 43.19
N GLY A 559 24.21 13.20 44.39
CA GLY A 559 24.10 14.20 45.45
C GLY A 559 24.81 15.51 45.09
N ASP A 560 24.29 16.64 45.59
CA ASP A 560 24.79 18.01 45.36
C ASP A 560 24.76 18.51 43.91
N GLU A 561 24.26 17.71 42.96
CA GLU A 561 24.07 18.12 41.58
C GLU A 561 22.85 19.05 41.43
N ASN A 562 22.99 20.01 40.50
CA ASN A 562 21.92 20.95 40.16
C ASN A 562 21.15 20.43 38.94
N ILE A 563 19.83 20.34 39.07
CA ILE A 563 18.92 19.92 37.99
C ILE A 563 17.90 21.02 37.77
N SER A 564 17.79 21.54 36.55
CA SER A 564 16.71 22.49 36.23
C SER A 564 15.40 21.75 36.04
N TYR A 565 14.30 22.38 36.44
CA TYR A 565 12.96 21.87 36.22
C TYR A 565 12.04 22.94 35.65
N GLU A 566 11.07 22.50 34.87
CA GLU A 566 10.00 23.33 34.33
C GLU A 566 8.68 22.57 34.45
N ILE A 567 7.62 23.27 34.85
CA ILE A 567 6.29 22.72 35.06
C ILE A 567 5.34 23.38 34.07
N TYR A 568 4.58 22.54 33.39
CA TYR A 568 3.70 22.94 32.30
C TYR A 568 2.25 22.56 32.61
N ASP A 569 1.34 23.42 32.19
CA ASP A 569 -0.10 23.18 32.24
C ASP A 569 -0.57 22.24 31.11
N PRO A 570 -1.85 21.82 31.11
CA PRO A 570 -2.40 20.93 30.08
C PRO A 570 -2.39 21.51 28.66
N ARG A 571 -2.23 22.83 28.53
CA ARG A 571 -2.15 23.56 27.26
C ARG A 571 -0.70 23.75 26.80
N GLY A 572 0.28 23.24 27.55
CA GLY A 572 1.70 23.36 27.25
C GLY A 572 2.30 24.72 27.62
N SER A 573 1.59 25.55 28.40
CA SER A 573 2.14 26.80 28.94
C SER A 573 2.95 26.53 30.20
N LYS A 574 4.13 27.16 30.29
CA LYS A 574 5.02 27.03 31.44
C LYS A 574 4.45 27.86 32.60
N ILE A 575 4.19 27.19 33.73
CA ILE A 575 3.62 27.82 34.92
C ILE A 575 4.65 28.01 36.05
N LYS A 576 5.74 27.24 36.04
CA LYS A 576 6.82 27.36 37.02
C LYS A 576 8.12 26.82 36.45
N ASP A 577 9.24 27.40 36.86
CA ASP A 577 10.56 26.81 36.67
C ASP A 577 11.47 27.09 37.88
N GLY A 578 12.59 26.38 37.91
CA GLY A 578 13.62 26.56 38.92
C GLY A 578 14.78 25.59 38.75
N THR A 579 15.66 25.58 39.75
CA THR A 579 16.77 24.64 39.84
C THR A 579 16.70 23.91 41.18
N MET A 580 16.67 22.59 41.12
CA MET A 580 16.79 21.71 42.28
C MET A 580 18.26 21.52 42.64
N LYS A 581 18.60 21.65 43.92
CA LYS A 581 19.90 21.23 44.44
C LYS A 581 19.70 19.92 45.19
N LEU A 582 20.14 18.83 44.57
CA LEU A 582 19.90 17.49 45.13
C LEU A 582 20.64 17.32 46.46
N ASN A 583 19.94 16.80 47.47
CA ASN A 583 20.57 16.44 48.74
C ASN A 583 21.44 15.17 48.61
N THR A 584 22.07 14.76 49.72
CA THR A 584 22.92 13.56 49.79
C THR A 584 22.20 12.25 49.42
N PHE A 585 20.87 12.23 49.38
CA PHE A 585 20.06 11.09 48.95
C PHE A 585 19.59 11.21 47.49
N GLY A 586 20.04 12.24 46.76
CA GLY A 586 19.69 12.51 45.37
C GLY A 586 18.23 12.95 45.24
N SER A 587 17.74 13.80 46.14
CA SER A 587 16.35 14.26 46.11
C SER A 587 16.23 15.75 46.41
N ASP A 588 15.15 16.36 45.94
CA ASP A 588 14.73 17.72 46.26
C ASP A 588 13.20 17.83 46.18
N TRP A 589 12.62 18.93 46.67
CA TRP A 589 11.17 19.15 46.71
C TRP A 589 10.82 20.62 46.44
N GLY A 590 9.55 20.85 46.12
CA GLY A 590 9.05 22.19 45.85
C GLY A 590 7.55 22.31 46.07
N SER A 591 7.05 23.53 45.90
CA SER A 591 5.62 23.83 46.03
C SER A 591 5.11 24.76 44.94
N ILE A 592 3.81 24.66 44.68
CA ILE A 592 3.09 25.46 43.69
C ILE A 592 1.73 25.78 44.26
N THR A 593 1.35 27.07 44.29
CA THR A 593 -0.02 27.48 44.60
C THR A 593 -0.83 27.47 43.32
N LEU A 594 -1.98 26.76 43.33
CA LEU A 594 -2.89 26.68 42.21
C LEU A 594 -3.91 27.80 42.32
N ASP A 595 -3.94 28.74 41.38
CA ASP A 595 -4.97 29.77 41.36
C ASP A 595 -6.26 29.28 40.66
N SER A 596 -7.34 30.05 40.82
CA SER A 596 -8.66 29.71 40.23
C SER A 596 -8.73 29.89 38.71
N THR A 597 -7.70 30.45 38.08
CA THR A 597 -7.62 30.69 36.63
C THR A 597 -6.80 29.62 35.89
N MET A 598 -6.09 28.78 36.64
CA MET A 598 -5.30 27.66 36.10
C MET A 598 -6.19 26.61 35.43
N PRO A 599 -5.85 26.15 34.20
CA PRO A 599 -6.66 25.16 33.48
C PRO A 599 -6.75 23.80 34.19
N LEU A 600 -7.95 23.22 34.25
CA LEU A 600 -8.14 21.85 34.70
C LEU A 600 -7.44 20.86 33.74
N GLY A 601 -6.90 19.77 34.28
CA GLY A 601 -6.22 18.71 33.53
C GLY A 601 -4.87 18.31 34.11
N GLU A 602 -4.07 17.60 33.30
CA GLU A 602 -2.75 17.07 33.70
C GLU A 602 -1.64 18.10 33.60
N TYR A 603 -0.90 18.27 34.70
CA TYR A 603 0.30 19.10 34.75
C TYR A 603 1.54 18.21 34.69
N THR A 604 2.54 18.64 33.92
CA THR A 604 3.77 17.86 33.71
C THR A 604 4.98 18.61 34.21
N ILE A 605 5.97 17.87 34.72
CA ILE A 605 7.29 18.40 35.08
C ILE A 605 8.33 17.85 34.11
N ARG A 606 9.24 18.71 33.66
CA ARG A 606 10.38 18.38 32.80
C ARG A 606 11.66 18.70 33.54
N PHE A 607 12.67 17.84 33.40
CA PHE A 607 13.96 17.98 34.03
C PHE A 607 15.05 18.11 32.97
N ALA A 608 16.01 19.00 33.21
CA ALA A 608 17.17 19.17 32.36
C ALA A 608 18.46 19.28 33.19
N THR A 609 19.57 18.83 32.60
CA THR A 609 20.91 18.99 33.17
C THR A 609 21.71 19.98 32.35
N PRO A 610 22.67 20.72 32.94
CA PRO A 610 23.54 21.62 32.20
C PRO A 610 24.32 20.95 31.07
N GLN A 611 24.62 19.65 31.18
CA GLN A 611 25.50 18.93 30.25
C GLN A 611 24.76 18.32 29.06
N THR A 612 23.52 17.84 29.23
CA THR A 612 22.81 17.06 28.20
C THR A 612 21.46 17.64 27.80
N GLY A 613 21.02 18.75 28.40
CA GLY A 613 19.70 19.33 28.14
C GLY A 613 18.58 18.52 28.80
N ALA A 614 17.42 18.41 28.16
CA ALA A 614 16.27 17.67 28.70
C ALA A 614 16.61 16.18 28.90
N VAL A 615 16.43 15.68 30.12
CA VAL A 615 16.80 14.31 30.52
C VAL A 615 15.62 13.47 30.97
N ALA A 616 14.51 14.08 31.40
CA ALA A 616 13.30 13.36 31.79
C ALA A 616 12.05 14.26 31.80
N SER A 617 10.88 13.62 31.80
CA SER A 617 9.60 14.26 32.07
C SER A 617 8.68 13.28 32.81
N ALA A 618 7.73 13.83 33.57
CA ALA A 618 6.70 13.06 34.26
C ALA A 618 5.39 13.85 34.33
N VAL A 619 4.26 13.15 34.37
CA VAL A 619 3.00 13.74 34.86
C VAL A 619 3.16 13.95 36.37
N LEU A 620 2.94 15.17 36.84
CA LEU A 620 3.17 15.54 38.23
C LEU A 620 1.90 15.42 39.07
N PHE A 621 0.78 15.97 38.59
CA PHE A 621 -0.53 15.91 39.24
C PHE A 621 -1.64 16.26 38.23
N ARG A 622 -2.89 16.10 38.66
CA ARG A 622 -4.08 16.53 37.91
C ARG A 622 -4.86 17.61 38.66
N LEU A 623 -5.21 18.71 38.01
CA LEU A 623 -6.07 19.76 38.56
C LEU A 623 -7.52 19.48 38.15
N GLU A 624 -8.41 19.31 39.12
CA GLU A 624 -9.79 18.87 38.90
C GLU A 624 -10.77 19.59 39.85
N GLU A 625 -11.99 19.80 39.39
CA GLU A 625 -13.12 20.18 40.24
C GLU A 625 -13.84 18.92 40.74
N TYR A 626 -13.20 18.16 41.63
CA TYR A 626 -13.81 16.96 42.23
C TYR A 626 -14.37 17.25 43.62
N LYS A 627 -15.49 16.64 44.01
CA LYS A 627 -15.91 16.56 45.42
C LYS A 627 -15.40 15.25 46.04
N LEU A 628 -14.97 15.29 47.30
CA LEU A 628 -14.58 14.07 48.00
C LEU A 628 -15.83 13.18 48.11
N PRO A 629 -15.74 11.86 47.84
CA PRO A 629 -16.87 10.97 48.03
C PRO A 629 -17.32 11.00 49.50
N GLU A 630 -18.57 11.36 49.75
CA GLU A 630 -19.16 11.35 51.10
C GLU A 630 -19.56 9.95 51.56
N PHE A 631 -19.59 8.99 50.62
CA PHE A 631 -19.94 7.60 50.86
C PHE A 631 -19.05 6.68 50.04
N LYS A 632 -18.79 5.48 50.57
CA LYS A 632 -18.07 4.40 49.88
C LYS A 632 -19.08 3.41 49.32
N VAL A 633 -19.13 3.25 48.01
CA VAL A 633 -19.88 2.15 47.36
C VAL A 633 -18.93 0.97 47.21
N ASN A 634 -19.34 -0.18 47.72
CA ASN A 634 -18.62 -1.44 47.52
C ASN A 634 -19.54 -2.38 46.75
N VAL A 635 -19.12 -2.80 45.55
CA VAL A 635 -19.88 -3.74 44.72
C VAL A 635 -19.12 -5.06 44.75
N GLN A 636 -19.76 -6.09 45.30
CA GLN A 636 -19.31 -7.47 45.22
C GLN A 636 -20.17 -8.19 44.21
N VAL A 637 -19.52 -8.85 43.24
CA VAL A 637 -20.18 -9.83 42.37
C VAL A 637 -20.40 -11.13 43.15
N PRO A 638 -21.56 -11.79 43.02
CA PRO A 638 -21.80 -13.06 43.68
C PRO A 638 -20.83 -14.12 43.16
N GLU A 639 -20.21 -14.85 44.08
CA GLU A 639 -19.29 -15.93 43.75
C GLU A 639 -20.11 -17.21 43.49
N GLU A 640 -20.25 -17.59 42.22
CA GLU A 640 -20.86 -18.85 41.81
C GLU A 640 -19.77 -19.77 41.25
N ASN A 641 -19.60 -20.95 41.86
CA ASN A 641 -18.65 -21.98 41.43
C ASN A 641 -17.16 -21.54 41.35
N GLY A 642 -16.70 -20.72 42.30
CA GLY A 642 -15.27 -20.38 42.43
C GLY A 642 -14.72 -19.52 41.29
N ARG A 643 -15.58 -18.85 40.53
CA ARG A 643 -15.21 -17.77 39.62
C ARG A 643 -15.90 -16.48 40.06
N ARG A 644 -15.10 -15.43 40.21
CA ARG A 644 -15.58 -14.07 40.46
C ARG A 644 -16.14 -13.45 39.19
#